data_AF-A0A2H0UJP6-F1
#
_entry.id   AF-A0A2H0UJP6-F1
#
_cell.length_a   1.000
_cell.length_b   1.000
_cell.length_c   1.000
_cell.angle_alpha   90.00
_cell.angle_beta   90.00
_cell.angle_gamma   90.00
#
_symmetry.space_group_name_H-M   'P 1'
#
loop_
_entity.id
_entity.type
_entity.pdbx_description
1 polymer ?
#
loop_
_entity_poly.entity_id
_entity_poly.type
_entity_poly.pdbx_seq_one_letter_code
_entity_poly.pdbx_strand_id
1 'polypeptide(L)'
;MSRQRISLGITLLVVAIALVVPASAVAYKEDVHAALTQEAVYFYNQNFKGSPIKSGDIRNLMAGARAEDEAPRMLNHFYDPINKRGLVFGGKTWTASKEWVKSPDTQTAFLYNRLGRLANFFDSEAGRTTDYTWQRAIKDFVDGDRERAMRGLGHVVHLIQDATVPAHTRNDPHPPTDENDKEWGGPDPYEEWTAKFVPPDEAPRLEPERINTLSLLRASGKKPVQLPSLEKYFDEVATYTNTHFYSKDSVGFNYYALPGPRPTDRIVRNGFTFIGSSDQDGGYILAKEKKSDPIRFVKTSGDSFTKIELDDEAIHSDYWKRLSQKAVQYSAGVMNLFFQEVAKEQARRGVKAEASNFVGSVLSTVQEDSSPSAQSELDLELEKEEVVVAAVPVVDEAAELRALAEQLAVAQAAIDALERQLALRQIKGVTTDEPFLADEPKAKLNPSRGGGGGGGSAAANEDVDLGEDEEVVLDENVEDVEEDVPVAEAEAEAEATVLISEIYPDMVGADTGEFVELYNASDADVDISGWSLQYLAGSATSTEKITKKNFEPGAVVPAKGFYLIGLGGYVGSVAADMTWSQALNNDGATVFLVAHQNEIVTESDADIIDRVGYGSGDGLILAEDSAVAMPEEGSSVERRPAGCGSFDGDEEFSGNGCDMQDNSADLVVVSEPNPQNSQSFIEPRSAPSVPVLSVNYEAEAHSYARIDLSWSEATDFQGSTSSVVYVLFDEDGAELYRGSDLEYEHRIIEVNRDYDFTAQAFDAEGFGSDVGTASVNVPNYISSLNWTESADSTPENPIYILNIAWDVYPFVPVNIPFNGEVFDSYHTVVFQLNSDPFTETMGHSFETYGWSAGGAMPNPLWVQYPRCVGDVRKSSGIIFPDTEKQCNGLFGSPKFLALHKDYLADGGVEATIFNLSFGDGAPTAEDYIMISYYAYVSNLSTNQNSNMRFVAMDTQRYYFEVPVAPVEEEEEEEVVVEEENVEEEEAEEDPGDGEEEVEEEVSGPPPLF
;
A
#
# COMPACT_ATOMS: atom_id res chain seq x y z
N MET A 1 -52.96 -40.78 1.75
CA MET A 1 -51.92 -41.50 0.96
C MET A 1 -50.88 -42.05 1.94
N SER A 2 -50.18 -43.14 1.63
CA SER A 2 -49.23 -43.72 2.60
C SER A 2 -48.03 -42.80 2.83
N ARG A 3 -47.52 -42.74 4.07
CA ARG A 3 -46.36 -41.89 4.46
C ARG A 3 -45.16 -42.08 3.51
N GLN A 4 -44.92 -43.30 3.01
CA GLN A 4 -43.88 -43.57 2.01
C GLN A 4 -44.08 -42.88 0.66
N ARG A 5 -45.31 -42.72 0.16
CA ARG A 5 -45.56 -42.03 -1.12
C ARG A 5 -45.46 -40.51 -1.00
N ILE A 6 -45.81 -39.97 0.16
CA ILE A 6 -45.61 -38.54 0.48
C ILE A 6 -44.12 -38.27 0.67
N SER A 7 -43.40 -39.12 1.41
CA SER A 7 -41.94 -39.05 1.54
C SER A 7 -41.24 -39.14 0.18
N LEU A 8 -41.57 -40.13 -0.67
CA LEU A 8 -40.98 -40.27 -2.00
C LEU A 8 -41.31 -39.09 -2.93
N GLY A 9 -42.52 -38.54 -2.85
CA GLY A 9 -42.90 -37.33 -3.60
C GLY A 9 -42.16 -36.08 -3.14
N ILE A 10 -41.94 -35.91 -1.83
CA ILE A 10 -41.14 -34.82 -1.26
C ILE A 10 -39.65 -35.01 -1.62
N THR A 11 -39.10 -36.23 -1.55
CA THR A 11 -37.72 -36.51 -1.99
C THR A 11 -37.54 -36.23 -3.47
N LEU A 12 -38.50 -36.61 -4.33
CA LEU A 12 -38.45 -36.29 -5.76
C LEU A 12 -38.60 -34.79 -6.05
N LEU A 13 -39.40 -34.06 -5.25
CA LEU A 13 -39.52 -32.60 -5.35
C LEU A 13 -38.26 -31.88 -4.86
N VAL A 14 -37.63 -32.35 -3.78
CA VAL A 14 -36.36 -31.83 -3.26
C VAL A 14 -35.21 -32.09 -4.24
N VAL A 15 -35.16 -33.29 -4.82
CA VAL A 15 -34.22 -33.62 -5.90
C VAL A 15 -34.50 -32.77 -7.15
N ALA A 16 -35.77 -32.51 -7.49
CA ALA A 16 -36.11 -31.61 -8.59
C ALA A 16 -35.69 -30.14 -8.31
N ILE A 17 -35.89 -29.63 -7.10
CA ILE A 17 -35.46 -28.27 -6.72
C ILE A 17 -33.92 -28.17 -6.73
N ALA A 18 -33.21 -29.16 -6.20
CA ALA A 18 -31.75 -29.24 -6.24
C ALA A 18 -31.16 -29.49 -7.65
N LEU A 19 -31.97 -29.96 -8.60
CA LEU A 19 -31.60 -30.12 -10.01
C LEU A 19 -32.05 -28.95 -10.91
N VAL A 20 -32.87 -28.02 -10.40
CA VAL A 20 -33.43 -26.88 -11.16
C VAL A 20 -32.95 -25.53 -10.63
N VAL A 21 -32.37 -25.47 -9.43
CA VAL A 21 -31.55 -24.35 -8.96
C VAL A 21 -30.08 -24.70 -9.24
N PRO A 22 -29.48 -24.25 -10.36
CA PRO A 22 -28.03 -24.33 -10.53
C PRO A 22 -27.34 -23.47 -9.46
N ALA A 23 -26.14 -23.88 -9.05
CA ALA A 23 -25.35 -23.20 -8.03
C ALA A 23 -24.71 -21.91 -8.58
N SER A 24 -25.50 -20.85 -8.81
CA SER A 24 -24.99 -19.49 -9.03
C SER A 24 -26.09 -18.43 -8.84
N ALA A 25 -26.04 -17.79 -7.68
CA ALA A 25 -26.44 -16.40 -7.43
C ALA A 25 -25.58 -15.88 -6.28
N VAL A 26 -24.29 -16.20 -6.37
CA VAL A 26 -23.21 -15.95 -5.40
C VAL A 26 -22.71 -14.52 -5.63
N ALA A 27 -22.20 -13.88 -4.57
CA ALA A 27 -21.59 -12.56 -4.63
C ALA A 27 -20.16 -12.64 -5.22
N TYR A 28 -19.16 -12.03 -4.56
CA TYR A 28 -17.78 -12.47 -4.80
C TYR A 28 -17.69 -13.99 -4.56
N LYS A 29 -16.77 -14.72 -5.22
CA LYS A 29 -16.62 -16.15 -4.93
C LYS A 29 -16.37 -16.37 -3.43
N GLU A 30 -16.87 -17.47 -2.86
CA GLU A 30 -16.78 -17.83 -1.42
C GLU A 30 -15.38 -17.53 -0.80
N ASP A 31 -14.33 -17.80 -1.57
CA ASP A 31 -12.94 -17.59 -1.18
C ASP A 31 -12.50 -16.10 -1.15
N VAL A 32 -13.04 -15.23 -2.01
CA VAL A 32 -12.81 -13.78 -1.92
C VAL A 32 -13.41 -13.21 -0.63
N HIS A 33 -14.59 -13.68 -0.21
CA HIS A 33 -15.20 -13.31 1.07
C HIS A 33 -14.34 -13.73 2.26
N ALA A 34 -13.78 -14.95 2.23
CA ALA A 34 -12.87 -15.43 3.25
C ALA A 34 -11.62 -14.53 3.37
N ALA A 35 -11.01 -14.14 2.25
CA ALA A 35 -9.83 -13.28 2.22
C ALA A 35 -10.13 -11.83 2.67
N LEU A 36 -11.23 -11.21 2.21
CA LEU A 36 -11.69 -9.90 2.71
C LEU A 36 -12.01 -9.94 4.21
N THR A 37 -12.52 -11.06 4.71
CA THR A 37 -12.77 -11.27 6.16
C THR A 37 -11.47 -11.35 6.95
N GLN A 38 -10.45 -12.01 6.40
CA GLN A 38 -9.12 -12.11 7.03
C GLN A 38 -8.44 -10.73 7.12
N GLU A 39 -8.43 -9.96 6.03
CA GLU A 39 -7.93 -8.57 6.07
C GLU A 39 -8.73 -7.67 7.03
N ALA A 40 -10.06 -7.84 7.10
CA ALA A 40 -10.89 -7.12 8.06
C ALA A 40 -10.53 -7.43 9.51
N VAL A 41 -10.16 -8.67 9.84
CA VAL A 41 -9.65 -9.01 11.18
C VAL A 41 -8.29 -8.36 11.43
N TYR A 42 -7.36 -8.41 10.48
CA TYR A 42 -6.05 -7.76 10.65
C TYR A 42 -6.21 -6.24 10.84
N PHE A 43 -7.05 -5.59 10.04
CA PHE A 43 -7.35 -4.17 10.16
C PHE A 43 -8.07 -3.83 11.48
N TYR A 44 -8.95 -4.71 11.96
CA TYR A 44 -9.57 -4.62 13.29
C TYR A 44 -8.51 -4.70 14.40
N ASN A 45 -7.67 -5.73 14.41
CA ASN A 45 -6.64 -5.96 15.44
C ASN A 45 -5.63 -4.81 15.51
N GLN A 46 -5.25 -4.23 14.37
CA GLN A 46 -4.35 -3.06 14.31
C GLN A 46 -4.94 -1.81 14.98
N ASN A 47 -6.26 -1.61 14.89
CA ASN A 47 -6.94 -0.40 15.38
C ASN A 47 -7.63 -0.56 16.74
N PHE A 48 -7.92 -1.79 17.18
CA PHE A 48 -8.68 -2.10 18.41
C PHE A 48 -7.92 -3.04 19.35
N LYS A 49 -6.70 -2.63 19.75
CA LYS A 49 -5.76 -3.40 20.59
C LYS A 49 -6.32 -3.92 21.93
N GLY A 50 -7.43 -3.38 22.43
CA GLY A 50 -8.02 -3.78 23.71
C GLY A 50 -8.73 -5.14 23.72
N SER A 51 -9.11 -5.69 22.56
CA SER A 51 -9.80 -7.00 22.46
C SER A 51 -9.52 -7.68 21.11
N PRO A 52 -8.27 -8.10 20.86
CA PRO A 52 -7.90 -8.70 19.58
C PRO A 52 -8.63 -10.02 19.31
N ILE A 53 -9.04 -10.21 18.06
CA ILE A 53 -9.55 -11.48 17.53
C ILE A 53 -8.37 -12.43 17.36
N LYS A 54 -8.45 -13.61 17.99
CA LYS A 54 -7.36 -14.60 17.99
C LYS A 54 -7.39 -15.47 16.72
N SER A 55 -6.25 -16.07 16.37
CA SER A 55 -6.10 -16.94 15.19
C SER A 55 -7.15 -18.08 15.08
N GLY A 56 -7.56 -18.68 16.21
CA GLY A 56 -8.66 -19.65 16.27
C GLY A 56 -10.04 -19.07 15.92
N ASP A 57 -10.29 -17.79 16.22
CA ASP A 57 -11.52 -17.08 15.85
C ASP A 57 -11.52 -16.69 14.37
N ILE A 58 -10.35 -16.33 13.79
CA ILE A 58 -10.20 -15.98 12.36
C ILE A 58 -10.70 -17.12 11.46
N ARG A 59 -10.26 -18.35 11.75
CA ARG A 59 -10.67 -19.55 10.98
C ARG A 59 -12.19 -19.73 10.98
N ASN A 60 -12.85 -19.42 12.10
CA ASN A 60 -14.30 -19.53 12.24
C ASN A 60 -15.05 -18.39 11.53
N LEU A 61 -14.53 -17.16 11.58
CA LEU A 61 -15.04 -16.03 10.80
C LEU A 61 -14.99 -16.32 9.29
N MET A 62 -13.84 -16.78 8.78
CA MET A 62 -13.68 -17.15 7.37
C MET A 62 -14.61 -18.32 6.96
N ALA A 63 -14.76 -19.33 7.82
CA ALA A 63 -15.67 -20.45 7.55
C ALA A 63 -17.15 -20.02 7.54
N GLY A 64 -17.55 -19.12 8.44
CA GLY A 64 -18.88 -18.53 8.44
C GLY A 64 -19.16 -17.63 7.23
N ALA A 65 -18.14 -16.90 6.76
CA ALA A 65 -18.25 -16.08 5.55
C ALA A 65 -18.51 -16.95 4.31
N ARG A 66 -17.70 -17.99 4.08
CA ARG A 66 -17.94 -18.96 2.99
C ARG A 66 -19.33 -19.61 3.06
N ALA A 67 -19.76 -20.00 4.26
CA ALA A 67 -21.02 -20.72 4.47
C ALA A 67 -22.29 -19.85 4.28
N GLU A 68 -22.19 -18.53 4.11
CA GLU A 68 -23.35 -17.68 3.81
C GLU A 68 -23.80 -17.82 2.35
N ASP A 69 -22.90 -18.06 1.40
CA ASP A 69 -23.23 -18.34 -0.01
C ASP A 69 -23.93 -19.69 -0.24
N GLU A 70 -23.89 -20.61 0.73
CA GLU A 70 -24.48 -21.94 0.61
C GLU A 70 -25.99 -21.89 0.27
N ALA A 71 -26.38 -22.63 -0.76
CA ALA A 71 -27.77 -22.64 -1.20
C ALA A 71 -28.73 -23.21 -0.11
N PRO A 72 -29.86 -22.53 0.20
CA PRO A 72 -30.48 -21.46 -0.56
C PRO A 72 -30.33 -20.04 0.06
N ARG A 73 -29.29 -19.77 0.86
CA ARG A 73 -29.14 -18.51 1.63
C ARG A 73 -28.94 -17.28 0.73
N MET A 74 -28.18 -17.43 -0.36
CA MET A 74 -27.87 -16.44 -1.41
C MET A 74 -29.04 -15.58 -1.90
N LEU A 75 -30.28 -16.09 -1.85
CA LEU A 75 -31.49 -15.35 -2.22
C LEU A 75 -31.79 -14.12 -1.33
N ASN A 76 -31.13 -13.99 -0.18
CA ASN A 76 -31.34 -12.91 0.78
C ASN A 76 -30.13 -11.95 0.89
N HIS A 77 -29.16 -12.07 -0.01
CA HIS A 77 -27.90 -11.31 0.00
C HIS A 77 -28.06 -9.85 -0.46
N PHE A 78 -29.09 -9.60 -1.26
CA PHE A 78 -29.35 -8.30 -1.87
C PHE A 78 -29.97 -7.32 -0.86
N TYR A 79 -29.53 -6.06 -0.90
CA TYR A 79 -30.22 -4.95 -0.26
C TYR A 79 -30.16 -3.69 -1.14
N ASP A 80 -31.30 -3.35 -1.73
CA ASP A 80 -31.52 -2.11 -2.46
C ASP A 80 -31.94 -1.00 -1.47
N PRO A 81 -31.07 -0.02 -1.16
CA PRO A 81 -31.34 1.01 -0.15
C PRO A 81 -32.29 2.10 -0.69
N ILE A 82 -32.34 2.28 -2.02
CA ILE A 82 -33.16 3.31 -2.68
C ILE A 82 -34.63 2.91 -2.67
N ASN A 83 -34.93 1.66 -3.01
CA ASN A 83 -36.29 1.10 -3.00
C ASN A 83 -36.62 0.30 -1.72
N LYS A 84 -35.65 0.19 -0.79
CA LYS A 84 -35.77 -0.45 0.53
C LYS A 84 -36.30 -1.89 0.46
N ARG A 85 -35.63 -2.74 -0.33
CA ARG A 85 -36.07 -4.11 -0.64
C ARG A 85 -34.90 -5.08 -0.76
N GLY A 86 -35.17 -6.37 -0.57
CA GLY A 86 -34.29 -7.45 -1.01
C GLY A 86 -34.56 -7.81 -2.47
N LEU A 87 -33.95 -8.92 -2.92
CA LEU A 87 -34.03 -9.36 -4.32
C LEU A 87 -35.47 -9.56 -4.79
N VAL A 88 -35.82 -9.02 -5.96
CA VAL A 88 -37.08 -9.27 -6.67
C VAL A 88 -36.84 -10.29 -7.78
N PHE A 89 -37.09 -11.56 -7.49
CA PHE A 89 -36.84 -12.68 -8.43
C PHE A 89 -37.95 -13.74 -8.35
N GLY A 90 -38.28 -14.37 -9.48
CA GLY A 90 -39.32 -15.40 -9.55
C GLY A 90 -40.74 -14.92 -9.20
N GLY A 91 -41.02 -13.61 -9.32
CA GLY A 91 -42.30 -13.01 -8.94
C GLY A 91 -42.49 -12.80 -7.42
N LYS A 92 -41.43 -12.99 -6.63
CA LYS A 92 -41.38 -12.78 -5.18
C LYS A 92 -40.32 -11.73 -4.83
N THR A 93 -40.57 -10.96 -3.78
CA THR A 93 -39.51 -10.18 -3.09
C THR A 93 -38.96 -11.02 -1.95
N TRP A 94 -37.64 -11.23 -1.94
CA TRP A 94 -36.91 -11.91 -0.88
C TRP A 94 -36.55 -10.94 0.25
N THR A 95 -36.12 -11.48 1.40
CA THR A 95 -35.72 -10.67 2.55
C THR A 95 -34.47 -9.88 2.18
N ALA A 96 -34.40 -8.60 2.53
CA ALA A 96 -33.17 -7.83 2.36
C ALA A 96 -32.09 -8.33 3.32
N SER A 97 -30.81 -8.33 2.91
CA SER A 97 -29.69 -8.79 3.76
C SER A 97 -29.66 -8.14 5.14
N LYS A 98 -29.88 -6.82 5.17
CA LYS A 98 -30.04 -6.00 6.39
C LYS A 98 -31.12 -6.50 7.38
N GLU A 99 -32.16 -7.18 6.92
CA GLU A 99 -33.21 -7.75 7.79
C GLU A 99 -33.02 -9.26 7.99
N TRP A 100 -32.51 -9.96 6.98
CA TRP A 100 -32.16 -11.39 7.02
C TRP A 100 -31.15 -11.71 8.14
N VAL A 101 -30.14 -10.86 8.32
CA VAL A 101 -29.10 -10.96 9.34
C VAL A 101 -29.64 -10.89 10.79
N LYS A 102 -30.91 -10.48 10.97
CA LYS A 102 -31.57 -10.30 12.28
C LYS A 102 -32.82 -11.16 12.47
N SER A 103 -33.12 -12.08 11.56
CA SER A 103 -34.42 -12.76 11.47
C SER A 103 -34.32 -14.29 11.68
N PRO A 104 -34.36 -14.79 12.94
CA PRO A 104 -34.26 -16.22 13.23
C PRO A 104 -35.37 -17.04 12.57
N ASP A 105 -36.59 -16.51 12.53
CA ASP A 105 -37.75 -17.15 11.90
C ASP A 105 -37.53 -17.44 10.40
N THR A 106 -36.83 -16.54 9.69
CA THR A 106 -36.51 -16.77 8.27
C THR A 106 -35.31 -17.69 8.11
N GLN A 107 -34.26 -17.56 8.93
CA GLN A 107 -33.08 -18.44 8.86
C GLN A 107 -33.35 -19.89 9.29
N THR A 108 -34.35 -20.12 10.15
CA THR A 108 -34.74 -21.45 10.66
C THR A 108 -35.95 -22.07 9.96
N ALA A 109 -36.58 -21.35 9.02
CA ALA A 109 -37.73 -21.82 8.26
C ALA A 109 -37.45 -23.15 7.54
N PHE A 110 -38.52 -23.94 7.32
CA PHE A 110 -38.45 -25.32 6.81
C PHE A 110 -37.56 -25.49 5.56
N LEU A 111 -37.57 -24.51 4.65
CA LEU A 111 -36.76 -24.50 3.43
C LEU A 111 -35.25 -24.58 3.72
N TYR A 112 -34.74 -23.69 4.57
CA TYR A 112 -33.32 -23.60 4.92
C TYR A 112 -32.89 -24.75 5.85
N ASN A 113 -33.72 -25.06 6.84
CA ASN A 113 -33.44 -26.06 7.87
C ASN A 113 -33.39 -27.51 7.33
N ARG A 114 -34.24 -27.86 6.35
CA ARG A 114 -34.19 -29.20 5.72
C ARG A 114 -33.08 -29.38 4.69
N LEU A 115 -32.75 -28.34 3.93
CA LEU A 115 -31.75 -28.43 2.86
C LEU A 115 -30.32 -28.39 3.43
N GLY A 116 -29.99 -27.46 4.33
CA GLY A 116 -28.68 -27.42 4.99
C GLY A 116 -28.35 -28.70 5.78
N ARG A 117 -29.36 -29.32 6.41
CA ARG A 117 -29.22 -30.63 7.08
C ARG A 117 -29.06 -31.83 6.15
N LEU A 118 -29.27 -31.67 4.84
CA LEU A 118 -29.05 -32.72 3.83
C LEU A 118 -27.67 -32.61 3.17
N ALA A 119 -27.10 -31.41 3.09
CA ALA A 119 -25.70 -31.20 2.66
C ALA A 119 -24.71 -31.80 3.68
N ASN A 120 -24.89 -31.49 4.97
CA ASN A 120 -24.00 -31.91 6.05
C ASN A 120 -24.25 -33.34 6.56
N PHE A 121 -24.49 -34.30 5.67
CA PHE A 121 -24.87 -35.69 6.02
C PHE A 121 -23.75 -36.50 6.71
N PHE A 122 -22.52 -35.97 6.78
CA PHE A 122 -21.38 -36.60 7.45
C PHE A 122 -20.94 -35.86 8.73
N ASP A 123 -21.57 -34.74 9.09
CA ASP A 123 -21.26 -34.04 10.34
C ASP A 123 -22.06 -34.64 11.53
N SER A 124 -21.39 -34.79 12.66
CA SER A 124 -21.95 -35.33 13.90
C SER A 124 -22.84 -34.34 14.66
N GLU A 125 -22.81 -33.05 14.31
CA GLU A 125 -23.54 -31.97 15.00
C GLU A 125 -25.02 -31.77 14.58
N ALA A 126 -25.74 -32.82 14.20
CA ALA A 126 -27.11 -32.78 13.68
C ALA A 126 -28.22 -32.21 14.63
N GLY A 127 -27.82 -31.60 15.76
CA GLY A 127 -28.67 -30.93 16.74
C GLY A 127 -28.73 -29.39 16.65
N ARG A 128 -27.70 -28.72 16.10
CA ARG A 128 -27.65 -27.24 16.05
C ARG A 128 -28.58 -26.64 14.97
N THR A 129 -28.92 -25.36 15.12
CA THR A 129 -29.89 -24.61 14.30
C THR A 129 -29.19 -23.82 13.20
N THR A 130 -29.81 -23.69 12.00
CA THR A 130 -29.33 -22.84 10.87
C THR A 130 -29.44 -21.33 11.12
N ASP A 131 -29.60 -20.94 12.39
CA ASP A 131 -29.68 -19.58 12.89
C ASP A 131 -28.26 -19.06 13.15
N TYR A 132 -27.83 -18.15 12.28
CA TYR A 132 -26.59 -17.39 12.36
C TYR A 132 -26.89 -15.89 12.39
N THR A 133 -28.02 -15.50 13.00
CA THR A 133 -28.36 -14.08 13.15
C THR A 133 -27.41 -13.35 14.10
N TRP A 134 -27.31 -12.03 13.95
CA TRP A 134 -26.51 -11.14 14.78
C TRP A 134 -26.74 -11.37 16.29
N GLN A 135 -28.01 -11.37 16.71
CA GLN A 135 -28.40 -11.58 18.10
C GLN A 135 -28.03 -13.00 18.57
N ARG A 136 -28.06 -13.98 17.68
CA ARG A 136 -27.68 -15.36 17.98
C ARG A 136 -26.17 -15.49 18.18
N ALA A 137 -25.36 -14.88 17.31
CA ALA A 137 -23.91 -14.85 17.44
C ALA A 137 -23.47 -14.19 18.77
N ILE A 138 -24.08 -13.06 19.14
CA ILE A 138 -23.84 -12.41 20.44
C ILE A 138 -24.20 -13.34 21.59
N LYS A 139 -25.41 -13.95 21.55
CA LYS A 139 -25.86 -14.87 22.60
C LYS A 139 -24.92 -16.07 22.76
N ASP A 140 -24.52 -16.68 21.66
CA ASP A 140 -23.62 -17.83 21.67
C ASP A 140 -22.24 -17.46 22.25
N PHE A 141 -21.73 -16.26 21.96
CA PHE A 141 -20.48 -15.75 22.56
C PHE A 141 -20.62 -15.60 24.08
N VAL A 142 -21.70 -14.98 24.54
CA VAL A 142 -21.97 -14.74 25.97
C VAL A 142 -22.23 -16.06 26.73
N ASP A 143 -22.71 -17.10 26.05
CA ASP A 143 -22.87 -18.46 26.57
C ASP A 143 -21.59 -19.31 26.50
N GLY A 144 -20.51 -18.81 25.91
CA GLY A 144 -19.23 -19.51 25.77
C GLY A 144 -19.09 -20.43 24.55
N ASP A 145 -20.07 -20.46 23.64
CA ASP A 145 -20.03 -21.19 22.37
C ASP A 145 -19.30 -20.33 21.30
N ARG A 146 -18.03 -20.02 21.59
CA ARG A 146 -17.20 -19.05 20.87
C ARG A 146 -17.00 -19.41 19.40
N GLU A 147 -16.79 -20.68 19.11
CA GLU A 147 -16.65 -21.20 17.73
C GLU A 147 -17.88 -20.84 16.89
N ARG A 148 -19.07 -21.17 17.38
CA ARG A 148 -20.33 -20.90 16.67
C ARG A 148 -20.67 -19.40 16.64
N ALA A 149 -20.28 -18.64 17.67
CA ALA A 149 -20.39 -17.19 17.66
C ALA A 149 -19.56 -16.53 16.56
N MET A 150 -18.30 -16.96 16.40
CA MET A 150 -17.40 -16.45 15.37
C MET A 150 -17.83 -16.87 13.95
N ARG A 151 -18.33 -18.10 13.77
CA ARG A 151 -19.00 -18.48 12.52
C ARG A 151 -20.22 -17.58 12.24
N GLY A 152 -21.07 -17.34 13.24
CA GLY A 152 -22.22 -16.43 13.12
C GLY A 152 -21.83 -15.00 12.76
N LEU A 153 -20.75 -14.47 13.32
CA LEU A 153 -20.20 -13.17 12.92
C LEU A 153 -19.63 -13.19 11.50
N GLY A 154 -19.08 -14.32 11.04
CA GLY A 154 -18.65 -14.54 9.65
C GLY A 154 -19.80 -14.37 8.65
N HIS A 155 -20.95 -15.00 8.92
CA HIS A 155 -22.18 -14.81 8.13
C HIS A 155 -22.66 -13.34 8.08
N VAL A 156 -22.49 -12.59 9.18
CA VAL A 156 -22.83 -11.16 9.23
C VAL A 156 -21.86 -10.33 8.37
N VAL A 157 -20.56 -10.62 8.49
CA VAL A 157 -19.48 -9.92 7.76
C VAL A 157 -19.59 -10.15 6.25
N HIS A 158 -19.93 -11.37 5.82
CA HIS A 158 -20.25 -11.69 4.43
C HIS A 158 -21.30 -10.71 3.84
N LEU A 159 -22.44 -10.57 4.51
CA LEU A 159 -23.54 -9.72 4.03
C LEU A 159 -23.17 -8.21 3.98
N ILE A 160 -22.15 -7.77 4.73
CA ILE A 160 -21.58 -6.42 4.65
C ILE A 160 -20.65 -6.28 3.44
N GLN A 161 -19.91 -7.34 3.08
CA GLN A 161 -19.08 -7.40 1.88
C GLN A 161 -19.96 -7.44 0.61
N ASP A 162 -21.08 -8.16 0.62
CA ASP A 162 -22.10 -8.13 -0.46
C ASP A 162 -22.65 -6.74 -0.69
N ALA A 163 -22.81 -5.95 0.37
CA ALA A 163 -23.25 -4.56 0.26
C ALA A 163 -22.16 -3.63 -0.34
N THR A 164 -20.96 -4.13 -0.67
CA THR A 164 -19.98 -3.49 -1.56
C THR A 164 -20.04 -3.97 -3.00
N VAL A 165 -20.86 -4.98 -3.33
CA VAL A 165 -21.06 -5.43 -4.71
C VAL A 165 -22.18 -4.62 -5.39
N PRO A 166 -21.92 -3.98 -6.55
CA PRO A 166 -22.93 -3.15 -7.22
C PRO A 166 -24.22 -3.90 -7.59
N ALA A 167 -24.13 -5.15 -8.05
CA ALA A 167 -25.31 -5.96 -8.39
C ALA A 167 -26.20 -6.23 -7.17
N HIS A 168 -25.59 -6.59 -6.03
CA HIS A 168 -26.27 -6.91 -4.77
C HIS A 168 -27.00 -5.70 -4.16
N THR A 169 -26.55 -4.48 -4.47
CA THR A 169 -27.20 -3.23 -4.03
C THR A 169 -28.17 -2.63 -5.05
N ARG A 170 -28.18 -3.11 -6.30
CA ARG A 170 -28.99 -2.57 -7.41
C ARG A 170 -30.06 -3.55 -7.93
N ASN A 171 -30.39 -4.58 -7.14
CA ASN A 171 -31.41 -5.59 -7.45
C ASN A 171 -31.20 -6.21 -8.85
N ASP A 172 -29.98 -6.65 -9.11
CA ASP A 172 -29.52 -7.11 -10.41
C ASP A 172 -29.21 -8.62 -10.36
N PRO A 173 -30.16 -9.52 -10.65
CA PRO A 173 -29.93 -10.96 -10.57
C PRO A 173 -29.27 -11.53 -11.84
N HIS A 174 -28.13 -12.18 -11.67
CA HIS A 174 -27.32 -12.83 -12.70
C HIS A 174 -27.31 -14.37 -12.55
N PRO A 175 -28.43 -15.07 -12.85
CA PRO A 175 -28.45 -16.54 -12.87
C PRO A 175 -27.65 -17.07 -14.07
N PRO A 176 -27.04 -18.26 -13.99
CA PRO A 176 -26.25 -18.80 -15.10
C PRO A 176 -27.17 -19.18 -16.27
N THR A 177 -27.03 -18.52 -17.41
CA THR A 177 -27.59 -19.01 -18.68
C THR A 177 -26.56 -19.79 -19.50
N ASP A 178 -27.07 -20.63 -20.40
CA ASP A 178 -26.31 -21.49 -21.32
C ASP A 178 -25.12 -20.75 -21.98
N GLU A 179 -24.01 -21.44 -22.27
CA GLU A 179 -22.67 -20.88 -22.62
C GLU A 179 -22.66 -19.91 -23.82
N ASN A 180 -23.78 -19.84 -24.55
CA ASN A 180 -23.98 -19.07 -25.77
C ASN A 180 -24.79 -17.76 -25.57
N ASP A 181 -25.38 -17.49 -24.40
CA ASP A 181 -26.28 -16.34 -24.18
C ASP A 181 -25.67 -15.26 -23.27
N LYS A 182 -24.48 -14.76 -23.64
CA LYS A 182 -23.81 -13.65 -22.92
C LYS A 182 -24.57 -12.31 -22.95
N GLU A 183 -25.66 -12.22 -23.70
CA GLU A 183 -26.35 -10.96 -24.00
C GLU A 183 -27.57 -10.67 -23.08
N TRP A 184 -28.15 -11.70 -22.43
CA TRP A 184 -29.39 -11.57 -21.62
C TRP A 184 -29.45 -12.42 -20.34
N GLY A 185 -28.35 -12.48 -19.58
CA GLY A 185 -28.34 -13.05 -18.23
C GLY A 185 -27.11 -13.90 -17.92
N GLY A 186 -25.90 -13.37 -18.17
CA GLY A 186 -24.66 -14.00 -17.70
C GLY A 186 -24.26 -13.49 -16.30
N PRO A 187 -23.25 -14.11 -15.67
CA PRO A 187 -22.67 -13.66 -14.39
C PRO A 187 -22.29 -12.16 -14.38
N ASP A 188 -22.16 -11.56 -13.19
CA ASP A 188 -21.76 -10.17 -13.04
C ASP A 188 -20.26 -9.99 -13.40
N PRO A 189 -19.89 -9.02 -14.25
CA PRO A 189 -18.50 -8.89 -14.71
C PRO A 189 -17.53 -8.50 -13.61
N TYR A 190 -17.99 -7.75 -12.59
CA TYR A 190 -17.13 -7.36 -11.47
C TYR A 190 -16.84 -8.57 -10.57
N GLU A 191 -17.84 -9.40 -10.29
CA GLU A 191 -17.64 -10.68 -9.59
C GLU A 191 -16.73 -11.64 -10.38
N GLU A 192 -16.97 -11.83 -11.69
CA GLU A 192 -16.08 -12.64 -12.55
C GLU A 192 -14.65 -12.11 -12.54
N TRP A 193 -14.48 -10.79 -12.60
CA TRP A 193 -13.16 -10.15 -12.57
C TRP A 193 -12.45 -10.38 -11.23
N THR A 194 -13.14 -10.26 -10.09
CA THR A 194 -12.52 -10.54 -8.77
C THR A 194 -12.13 -11.99 -8.55
N ALA A 195 -12.70 -12.93 -9.33
CA ALA A 195 -12.31 -14.33 -9.25
C ALA A 195 -10.81 -14.57 -9.53
N LYS A 196 -10.11 -13.63 -10.18
CA LYS A 196 -8.66 -13.70 -10.41
C LYS A 196 -7.81 -13.71 -9.13
N PHE A 197 -8.36 -13.22 -8.02
CA PHE A 197 -7.69 -13.25 -6.72
C PHE A 197 -7.67 -14.65 -6.08
N VAL A 198 -8.46 -15.60 -6.61
CA VAL A 198 -8.54 -17.00 -6.14
C VAL A 198 -7.84 -17.93 -7.15
N PRO A 199 -6.90 -18.81 -6.74
CA PRO A 199 -6.30 -19.80 -7.65
C PRO A 199 -7.34 -20.76 -8.26
N PRO A 200 -7.16 -21.25 -9.51
CA PRO A 200 -8.06 -22.24 -10.11
C PRO A 200 -7.97 -23.65 -9.50
N ASP A 201 -6.88 -23.97 -8.80
CA ASP A 201 -6.56 -25.30 -8.30
C ASP A 201 -6.72 -25.37 -6.77
N GLU A 202 -7.15 -26.53 -6.26
CA GLU A 202 -7.73 -26.80 -4.91
C GLU A 202 -6.79 -26.62 -3.68
N ALA A 203 -5.98 -25.55 -3.62
CA ALA A 203 -5.24 -25.16 -2.42
C ALA A 203 -6.17 -24.41 -1.44
N PRO A 204 -6.39 -24.87 -0.19
CA PRO A 204 -7.32 -24.21 0.75
C PRO A 204 -6.80 -22.89 1.36
N ARG A 205 -5.67 -22.38 0.88
CA ARG A 205 -5.06 -21.12 1.31
C ARG A 205 -5.24 -20.08 0.22
N LEU A 206 -5.86 -18.98 0.61
CA LEU A 206 -5.83 -17.74 -0.13
C LEU A 206 -4.65 -16.94 0.40
N GLU A 207 -3.75 -16.54 -0.48
CA GLU A 207 -2.70 -15.60 -0.13
C GLU A 207 -3.32 -14.20 0.01
N PRO A 208 -3.32 -13.58 1.20
CA PRO A 208 -3.92 -12.25 1.40
C PRO A 208 -3.30 -11.18 0.49
N GLU A 209 -2.03 -11.40 0.13
CA GLU A 209 -1.21 -10.58 -0.79
C GLU A 209 -1.89 -10.34 -2.15
N ARG A 210 -2.77 -11.25 -2.60
CA ARG A 210 -3.50 -11.10 -3.87
C ARG A 210 -4.61 -10.04 -3.85
N ILE A 211 -5.18 -9.75 -2.68
CA ILE A 211 -6.25 -8.75 -2.51
C ILE A 211 -5.68 -7.37 -2.15
N ASN A 212 -4.54 -7.36 -1.45
CA ASN A 212 -3.69 -6.20 -1.11
C ASN A 212 -4.43 -4.97 -0.55
N THR A 213 -5.61 -5.18 0.05
CA THR A 213 -6.51 -4.08 0.39
C THR A 213 -6.20 -3.50 1.76
N LEU A 214 -5.64 -4.31 2.67
CA LEU A 214 -5.07 -3.87 3.93
C LEU A 214 -3.90 -2.88 3.71
N SER A 215 -3.03 -3.13 2.73
CA SER A 215 -1.92 -2.23 2.39
C SER A 215 -2.42 -0.91 1.82
N LEU A 216 -3.42 -0.94 0.92
CA LEU A 216 -4.08 0.27 0.43
C LEU A 216 -4.71 1.11 1.58
N LEU A 217 -5.29 0.45 2.59
CA LEU A 217 -5.82 1.13 3.78
C LEU A 217 -4.72 1.72 4.68
N ARG A 218 -3.57 1.05 4.81
CA ARG A 218 -2.40 1.56 5.54
C ARG A 218 -1.82 2.79 4.83
N ALA A 219 -1.53 2.69 3.53
CA ALA A 219 -0.97 3.76 2.72
C ALA A 219 -1.88 5.00 2.67
N SER A 220 -3.20 4.82 2.66
CA SER A 220 -4.17 5.93 2.71
C SER A 220 -4.50 6.42 4.13
N GLY A 221 -3.85 5.90 5.18
CA GLY A 221 -4.06 6.30 6.58
C GLY A 221 -5.47 6.06 7.11
N LYS A 222 -6.29 5.27 6.40
CA LYS A 222 -7.71 5.09 6.71
C LYS A 222 -7.94 4.30 7.99
N LYS A 223 -9.11 4.50 8.59
CA LYS A 223 -9.54 3.86 9.84
C LYS A 223 -10.81 3.02 9.66
N PRO A 224 -11.06 2.03 10.53
CA PRO A 224 -12.33 1.31 10.56
C PRO A 224 -13.49 2.29 10.74
N VAL A 225 -14.57 2.08 9.98
CA VAL A 225 -15.80 2.87 10.10
C VAL A 225 -16.47 2.50 11.41
N GLN A 226 -16.94 3.49 12.19
CA GLN A 226 -17.57 3.26 13.48
C GLN A 226 -18.98 3.87 13.49
N LEU A 227 -19.99 3.00 13.39
CA LEU A 227 -21.40 3.36 13.33
C LEU A 227 -22.18 2.75 14.50
N PRO A 228 -23.27 3.41 14.97
CA PRO A 228 -23.91 3.09 16.24
C PRO A 228 -24.80 1.83 16.23
N SER A 229 -25.03 1.21 15.06
CA SER A 229 -25.85 -0.01 14.93
C SER A 229 -25.55 -0.75 13.63
N LEU A 230 -25.82 -2.07 13.59
CA LEU A 230 -25.61 -2.90 12.40
C LEU A 230 -26.41 -2.38 11.19
N GLU A 231 -27.64 -1.90 11.42
CA GLU A 231 -28.50 -1.30 10.38
C GLU A 231 -27.85 -0.11 9.67
N LYS A 232 -26.98 0.64 10.36
CA LYS A 232 -26.29 1.79 9.79
C LYS A 232 -25.13 1.39 8.89
N TYR A 233 -24.38 0.35 9.25
CA TYR A 233 -23.37 -0.22 8.35
C TYR A 233 -24.00 -0.66 7.02
N PHE A 234 -25.12 -1.40 7.06
CA PHE A 234 -25.86 -1.76 5.85
C PHE A 234 -26.39 -0.55 5.08
N ASP A 235 -27.01 0.44 5.74
CA ASP A 235 -27.54 1.63 5.06
C ASP A 235 -26.43 2.40 4.34
N GLU A 236 -25.33 2.69 5.02
CA GLU A 236 -24.28 3.58 4.50
C GLU A 236 -23.46 2.90 3.41
N VAL A 237 -23.04 1.65 3.61
CA VAL A 237 -22.26 0.94 2.59
C VAL A 237 -23.10 0.63 1.36
N ALA A 238 -24.33 0.12 1.52
CA ALA A 238 -25.19 -0.18 0.37
C ALA A 238 -25.59 1.09 -0.38
N THR A 239 -25.87 2.20 0.31
CA THR A 239 -26.19 3.49 -0.33
C THR A 239 -25.00 4.02 -1.11
N TYR A 240 -23.79 3.98 -0.53
CA TYR A 240 -22.58 4.38 -1.24
C TYR A 240 -22.42 3.54 -2.51
N THR A 241 -22.37 2.21 -2.40
CA THR A 241 -22.21 1.29 -3.54
C THR A 241 -23.28 1.52 -4.61
N ASN A 242 -24.56 1.59 -4.22
CA ASN A 242 -25.68 1.81 -5.15
C ASN A 242 -25.54 3.14 -5.91
N THR A 243 -25.19 4.23 -5.23
CA THR A 243 -25.20 5.58 -5.82
C THR A 243 -23.92 5.96 -6.56
N HIS A 244 -22.82 5.22 -6.35
CA HIS A 244 -21.51 5.53 -6.94
C HIS A 244 -21.11 4.59 -8.10
N PHE A 245 -21.66 3.37 -8.18
CA PHE A 245 -21.25 2.35 -9.15
C PHE A 245 -22.42 1.83 -10.00
N TYR A 246 -22.10 1.36 -11.21
CA TYR A 246 -23.05 0.67 -12.08
C TYR A 246 -23.02 -0.86 -11.86
N SER A 247 -24.12 -1.53 -12.19
CA SER A 247 -24.16 -2.99 -12.40
C SER A 247 -24.78 -3.30 -13.76
N LYS A 248 -24.44 -4.46 -14.33
CA LYS A 248 -24.62 -4.82 -15.75
C LYS A 248 -26.03 -4.64 -16.31
N ASP A 249 -27.07 -5.10 -15.60
CA ASP A 249 -28.46 -5.04 -16.07
C ASP A 249 -29.29 -3.94 -15.37
N SER A 250 -28.65 -3.06 -14.57
CA SER A 250 -29.32 -1.91 -13.91
C SER A 250 -28.99 -0.53 -14.52
N VAL A 251 -28.09 -0.45 -15.50
CA VAL A 251 -27.78 0.81 -16.21
C VAL A 251 -28.97 1.33 -17.00
N GLY A 252 -29.35 2.59 -16.79
CA GLY A 252 -30.34 3.28 -17.61
C GLY A 252 -31.80 2.85 -17.42
N PHE A 253 -32.08 1.97 -16.46
CA PHE A 253 -33.44 1.69 -16.01
C PHE A 253 -33.92 2.81 -15.07
N ASN A 254 -35.20 3.19 -15.17
CA ASN A 254 -35.83 4.24 -14.37
C ASN A 254 -35.92 3.97 -12.84
N TYR A 255 -35.24 2.94 -12.31
CA TYR A 255 -35.26 2.56 -10.89
C TYR A 255 -34.21 3.27 -10.04
N TYR A 256 -33.09 3.70 -10.64
CA TYR A 256 -31.99 4.36 -9.92
C TYR A 256 -31.63 5.69 -10.60
N ALA A 257 -31.58 6.76 -9.80
CA ALA A 257 -31.22 8.09 -10.28
C ALA A 257 -29.69 8.33 -10.30
N LEU A 258 -28.93 7.52 -9.55
CA LEU A 258 -27.49 7.61 -9.39
C LEU A 258 -26.80 6.24 -9.60
N PRO A 259 -25.52 6.20 -10.00
CA PRO A 259 -24.81 7.34 -10.59
C PRO A 259 -25.51 7.74 -11.90
N GLY A 260 -25.59 9.05 -12.17
CA GLY A 260 -26.46 9.59 -13.20
C GLY A 260 -25.96 9.25 -14.62
N PRO A 261 -26.84 9.07 -15.62
CA PRO A 261 -26.45 8.66 -16.97
C PRO A 261 -25.80 9.79 -17.81
N ARG A 262 -25.08 10.73 -17.18
CA ARG A 262 -24.42 11.89 -17.82
C ARG A 262 -23.08 12.18 -17.12
N PRO A 263 -22.06 12.65 -17.87
CA PRO A 263 -20.66 12.57 -17.43
C PRO A 263 -20.33 13.67 -16.41
N THR A 264 -19.57 13.31 -15.38
CA THR A 264 -18.82 14.29 -14.58
C THR A 264 -17.46 14.58 -15.21
N ASP A 265 -16.76 13.56 -15.74
CA ASP A 265 -15.54 13.75 -16.55
C ASP A 265 -15.46 12.78 -17.74
N ARG A 266 -14.75 13.20 -18.81
CA ARG A 266 -14.37 12.34 -19.94
C ARG A 266 -12.86 12.09 -19.88
N ILE A 267 -12.47 10.87 -19.56
CA ILE A 267 -11.07 10.47 -19.45
C ILE A 267 -10.67 9.77 -20.76
N VAL A 268 -9.63 10.25 -21.44
CA VAL A 268 -9.08 9.55 -22.62
C VAL A 268 -7.83 8.78 -22.18
N ARG A 269 -7.86 7.46 -22.30
CA ARG A 269 -6.71 6.57 -22.02
C ARG A 269 -6.60 5.54 -23.14
N ASN A 270 -5.40 5.34 -23.67
CA ASN A 270 -5.07 4.34 -24.70
C ASN A 270 -6.02 4.34 -25.93
N GLY A 271 -6.45 5.54 -26.36
CA GLY A 271 -7.37 5.72 -27.50
C GLY A 271 -8.85 5.44 -27.19
N PHE A 272 -9.19 5.00 -25.98
CA PHE A 272 -10.57 4.83 -25.51
C PHE A 272 -11.04 6.04 -24.72
N THR A 273 -12.34 6.35 -24.81
CA THR A 273 -13.00 7.35 -23.96
C THR A 273 -13.73 6.65 -22.83
N PHE A 274 -13.39 7.01 -21.60
CA PHE A 274 -14.01 6.56 -20.38
C PHE A 274 -14.85 7.68 -19.76
N ILE A 275 -15.90 7.29 -19.04
CA ILE A 275 -16.72 8.16 -18.21
C ILE A 275 -16.13 8.10 -16.80
N GLY A 276 -15.63 9.23 -16.32
CA GLY A 276 -15.12 9.38 -14.97
C GLY A 276 -16.21 9.78 -13.97
N SER A 277 -16.03 9.34 -12.73
CA SER A 277 -16.76 9.77 -11.53
C SER A 277 -15.74 10.16 -10.46
N SER A 278 -16.19 10.76 -9.35
CA SER A 278 -15.32 11.10 -8.22
C SER A 278 -16.08 11.01 -6.89
N ASP A 279 -15.33 10.80 -5.82
CA ASP A 279 -15.82 10.90 -4.44
C ASP A 279 -14.69 11.44 -3.53
N GLN A 280 -14.84 11.28 -2.21
CA GLN A 280 -13.85 11.67 -1.19
C GLN A 280 -12.44 11.06 -1.40
N ASP A 281 -12.34 9.91 -2.06
CA ASP A 281 -11.11 9.19 -2.39
C ASP A 281 -10.64 9.50 -3.83
N GLY A 282 -11.03 10.64 -4.40
CA GLY A 282 -10.59 11.12 -5.70
C GLY A 282 -11.41 10.61 -6.90
N GLY A 283 -10.85 10.77 -8.10
CA GLY A 283 -11.46 10.34 -9.37
C GLY A 283 -11.33 8.84 -9.64
N TYR A 284 -12.23 8.30 -10.47
CA TYR A 284 -12.22 6.91 -10.93
C TYR A 284 -13.00 6.71 -12.22
N ILE A 285 -12.67 5.63 -12.93
CA ILE A 285 -13.40 5.19 -14.11
C ILE A 285 -14.70 4.52 -13.69
N LEU A 286 -15.82 5.03 -14.20
CA LEU A 286 -17.16 4.50 -13.93
C LEU A 286 -17.65 3.56 -15.06
N ALA A 287 -17.34 3.88 -16.32
CA ALA A 287 -17.69 3.10 -17.49
C ALA A 287 -16.83 3.47 -18.73
N LYS A 288 -16.88 2.67 -19.80
CA LYS A 288 -16.18 2.90 -21.07
C LYS A 288 -17.16 3.22 -22.21
N GLU A 289 -16.89 4.20 -23.08
CA GLU A 289 -17.78 4.54 -24.20
C GLU A 289 -17.55 3.67 -25.45
N LYS A 290 -18.64 3.24 -26.10
CA LYS A 290 -18.60 2.48 -27.37
C LYS A 290 -19.14 3.28 -28.57
N LYS A 291 -18.39 3.25 -29.68
CA LYS A 291 -18.82 3.72 -31.00
C LYS A 291 -19.26 2.52 -31.87
N SER A 292 -20.57 2.36 -32.10
CA SER A 292 -21.26 1.33 -32.95
C SER A 292 -21.16 -0.17 -32.56
N ASP A 293 -22.17 -1.05 -32.78
CA ASP A 293 -23.61 -0.75 -32.97
C ASP A 293 -24.64 -1.48 -32.03
N PRO A 294 -25.75 -2.13 -32.44
CA PRO A 294 -27.00 -2.09 -31.65
C PRO A 294 -26.96 -2.96 -30.38
N ILE A 295 -27.88 -2.70 -29.44
CA ILE A 295 -28.02 -3.32 -28.09
C ILE A 295 -26.99 -2.71 -27.10
N ARG A 296 -27.32 -2.13 -25.94
CA ARG A 296 -28.59 -1.89 -25.20
C ARG A 296 -28.92 -0.38 -25.09
N PHE A 297 -30.12 0.00 -24.66
CA PHE A 297 -30.62 1.39 -24.65
C PHE A 297 -30.69 2.03 -23.26
N VAL A 298 -30.05 3.19 -23.08
CA VAL A 298 -30.41 4.17 -22.03
C VAL A 298 -31.38 5.19 -22.64
N LYS A 299 -32.57 5.38 -22.05
CA LYS A 299 -33.61 6.27 -22.60
C LYS A 299 -33.73 7.55 -21.79
N THR A 300 -33.27 8.68 -22.34
CA THR A 300 -33.80 10.00 -21.96
C THR A 300 -34.24 10.80 -23.19
N SER A 301 -35.19 11.70 -23.00
CA SER A 301 -35.75 12.54 -24.06
C SER A 301 -34.78 13.65 -24.47
N GLY A 302 -34.49 13.77 -25.76
CA GLY A 302 -33.79 14.93 -26.34
C GLY A 302 -32.71 14.54 -27.32
N ASP A 303 -31.57 14.08 -26.80
CA ASP A 303 -30.28 14.13 -27.49
C ASP A 303 -29.57 12.76 -27.58
N SER A 304 -28.48 12.74 -28.34
CA SER A 304 -27.74 11.56 -28.81
C SER A 304 -27.35 10.53 -27.74
N PHE A 305 -27.55 9.25 -28.07
CA PHE A 305 -27.23 8.10 -27.21
C PHE A 305 -25.71 7.83 -27.10
N THR A 306 -25.15 7.94 -25.90
CA THR A 306 -23.86 7.33 -25.56
C THR A 306 -24.08 5.87 -25.17
N LYS A 307 -23.33 4.93 -25.78
CA LYS A 307 -23.30 3.52 -25.37
C LYS A 307 -22.16 3.30 -24.40
N ILE A 308 -22.38 2.49 -23.37
CA ILE A 308 -21.36 2.20 -22.36
C ILE A 308 -21.09 0.69 -22.22
N GLU A 309 -19.86 0.37 -21.85
CA GLU A 309 -19.33 -0.95 -21.49
C GLU A 309 -18.85 -0.90 -20.03
N LEU A 310 -19.11 -1.99 -19.28
CA LEU A 310 -18.69 -2.15 -17.88
C LEU A 310 -17.65 -3.27 -17.68
N ASP A 311 -17.58 -4.22 -18.62
CA ASP A 311 -16.64 -5.34 -18.65
C ASP A 311 -15.30 -4.85 -19.23
N ASP A 312 -14.47 -4.26 -18.38
CA ASP A 312 -13.13 -3.74 -18.72
C ASP A 312 -12.25 -3.71 -17.47
N GLU A 313 -10.99 -4.16 -17.61
CA GLU A 313 -9.99 -4.23 -16.51
C GLU A 313 -9.81 -2.89 -15.79
N ALA A 314 -9.82 -1.76 -16.52
CA ALA A 314 -9.62 -0.44 -15.92
C ALA A 314 -10.83 0.01 -15.08
N ILE A 315 -12.05 -0.42 -15.45
CA ILE A 315 -13.27 -0.16 -14.68
C ILE A 315 -13.23 -0.98 -13.39
N HIS A 316 -13.01 -2.30 -13.50
CA HIS A 316 -13.07 -3.19 -12.36
C HIS A 316 -11.91 -2.98 -11.36
N SER A 317 -10.71 -2.60 -11.83
CA SER A 317 -9.60 -2.20 -10.97
C SER A 317 -9.91 -0.96 -10.13
N ASP A 318 -10.52 0.06 -10.73
CA ASP A 318 -10.94 1.29 -10.03
C ASP A 318 -12.14 1.05 -9.09
N TYR A 319 -13.06 0.15 -9.45
CA TYR A 319 -14.14 -0.31 -8.56
C TYR A 319 -13.56 -1.03 -7.35
N TRP A 320 -12.68 -2.01 -7.57
CA TRP A 320 -12.05 -2.81 -6.53
C TRP A 320 -11.31 -1.95 -5.51
N LYS A 321 -10.42 -1.06 -5.98
CA LYS A 321 -9.67 -0.10 -5.14
C LYS A 321 -10.54 0.69 -4.15
N ARG A 322 -11.84 0.85 -4.43
CA ARG A 322 -12.80 1.58 -3.57
C ARG A 322 -13.65 0.65 -2.72
N LEU A 323 -14.20 -0.39 -3.35
CA LEU A 323 -15.19 -1.28 -2.76
C LEU A 323 -14.56 -2.34 -1.85
N SER A 324 -13.34 -2.79 -2.13
CA SER A 324 -12.58 -3.67 -1.23
C SER A 324 -12.19 -2.92 0.06
N GLN A 325 -11.65 -1.69 -0.07
CA GLN A 325 -11.31 -0.85 1.08
C GLN A 325 -12.51 -0.66 2.01
N LYS A 326 -13.69 -0.39 1.44
CA LYS A 326 -14.93 -0.24 2.22
C LYS A 326 -15.40 -1.57 2.80
N ALA A 327 -15.27 -2.69 2.09
CA ALA A 327 -15.59 -4.01 2.64
C ALA A 327 -14.77 -4.28 3.91
N VAL A 328 -13.46 -4.02 3.87
CA VAL A 328 -12.55 -4.19 5.02
C VAL A 328 -12.83 -3.18 6.14
N GLN A 329 -13.00 -1.88 5.82
CA GLN A 329 -13.29 -0.83 6.81
C GLN A 329 -14.62 -1.03 7.55
N TYR A 330 -15.69 -1.41 6.84
CA TYR A 330 -17.01 -1.63 7.44
C TYR A 330 -17.06 -2.96 8.19
N SER A 331 -16.43 -4.03 7.68
CA SER A 331 -16.34 -5.32 8.38
C SER A 331 -15.59 -5.20 9.71
N ALA A 332 -14.45 -4.51 9.74
CA ALA A 332 -13.72 -4.22 10.99
C ALA A 332 -14.56 -3.37 11.97
N GLY A 333 -15.37 -2.45 11.45
CA GLY A 333 -16.33 -1.68 12.24
C GLY A 333 -17.43 -2.54 12.87
N VAL A 334 -18.00 -3.47 12.10
CA VAL A 334 -19.01 -4.43 12.57
C VAL A 334 -18.43 -5.40 13.60
N MET A 335 -17.19 -5.85 13.45
CA MET A 335 -16.48 -6.64 14.47
C MET A 335 -16.33 -5.84 15.78
N ASN A 336 -15.97 -4.56 15.73
CA ASN A 336 -15.91 -3.69 16.91
C ASN A 336 -17.29 -3.52 17.57
N LEU A 337 -18.34 -3.25 16.79
CA LEU A 337 -19.71 -3.16 17.30
C LEU A 337 -20.15 -4.49 17.97
N PHE A 338 -19.81 -5.63 17.39
CA PHE A 338 -20.13 -6.95 17.94
C PHE A 338 -19.56 -7.12 19.35
N PHE A 339 -18.27 -6.83 19.55
CA PHE A 339 -17.64 -6.96 20.88
C PHE A 339 -18.20 -5.94 21.89
N GLN A 340 -18.60 -4.75 21.45
CA GLN A 340 -19.30 -3.79 22.30
C GLN A 340 -20.69 -4.29 22.74
N GLU A 341 -21.44 -4.95 21.86
CA GLU A 341 -22.75 -5.53 22.20
C GLU A 341 -22.64 -6.79 23.06
N VAL A 342 -21.62 -7.64 22.81
CA VAL A 342 -21.23 -8.73 23.71
C VAL A 342 -20.92 -8.21 25.11
N ALA A 343 -20.11 -7.16 25.24
CA ALA A 343 -19.76 -6.58 26.54
C ALA A 343 -21.00 -6.06 27.29
N LYS A 344 -21.95 -5.41 26.58
CA LYS A 344 -23.23 -4.96 27.13
C LYS A 344 -24.08 -6.14 27.64
N GLU A 345 -24.17 -7.24 26.89
CA GLU A 345 -24.97 -8.41 27.31
C GLU A 345 -24.27 -9.23 28.40
N GLN A 346 -22.94 -9.34 28.41
CA GLN A 346 -22.16 -9.91 29.53
C GLN A 346 -22.44 -9.13 30.82
N ALA A 347 -22.37 -7.79 30.79
CA ALA A 347 -22.66 -6.94 31.93
C ALA A 347 -24.13 -7.09 32.40
N ARG A 348 -25.09 -7.09 31.47
CA ARG A 348 -26.52 -7.31 31.76
C ARG A 348 -26.81 -8.66 32.41
N ARG A 349 -26.04 -9.70 32.07
CA ARG A 349 -26.19 -11.06 32.63
C ARG A 349 -25.33 -11.33 33.86
N GLY A 350 -24.50 -10.38 34.29
CA GLY A 350 -23.57 -10.56 35.42
C GLY A 350 -22.46 -11.57 35.15
N VAL A 351 -22.13 -11.81 33.87
CA VAL A 351 -21.04 -12.69 33.45
C VAL A 351 -19.74 -11.88 33.49
N LYS A 352 -18.62 -12.51 33.91
CA LYS A 352 -17.30 -11.85 33.92
C LYS A 352 -16.96 -11.44 32.48
N ALA A 353 -16.77 -10.14 32.25
CA ALA A 353 -16.58 -9.62 30.91
C ALA A 353 -15.22 -10.05 30.32
N GLU A 354 -15.24 -10.77 29.20
CA GLU A 354 -14.02 -11.13 28.45
C GLU A 354 -13.53 -9.99 27.54
N ALA A 355 -14.43 -9.06 27.18
CA ALA A 355 -14.15 -7.88 26.36
C ALA A 355 -13.99 -6.58 27.20
N SER A 356 -13.53 -6.69 28.45
CA SER A 356 -13.68 -5.60 29.45
C SER A 356 -12.82 -4.35 29.23
N ASN A 357 -11.79 -4.40 28.38
CA ASN A 357 -10.87 -3.27 28.16
C ASN A 357 -11.51 -2.08 27.45
N PHE A 358 -12.70 -2.23 26.86
CA PHE A 358 -13.43 -1.13 26.20
C PHE A 358 -14.11 -0.17 27.19
N VAL A 359 -14.27 -0.57 28.46
CA VAL A 359 -15.20 0.10 29.39
C VAL A 359 -14.66 1.43 29.96
N GLY A 360 -13.35 1.67 29.90
CA GLY A 360 -12.68 2.81 30.55
C GLY A 360 -13.08 4.21 30.04
N SER A 361 -13.53 4.35 28.77
CA SER A 361 -13.86 5.67 28.19
C SER A 361 -15.36 6.00 28.21
N VAL A 362 -16.23 5.01 28.39
CA VAL A 362 -17.70 5.20 28.37
C VAL A 362 -18.28 5.32 29.78
N LEU A 363 -17.62 4.74 30.79
CA LEU A 363 -18.14 4.76 32.18
C LEU A 363 -17.74 6.02 32.97
N SER A 364 -16.75 6.79 32.49
CA SER A 364 -16.39 8.10 33.06
C SER A 364 -17.47 9.17 32.83
N THR A 365 -18.36 8.99 31.85
CA THR A 365 -19.44 9.95 31.54
C THR A 365 -20.73 9.73 32.34
N VAL A 366 -20.77 8.71 33.22
CA VAL A 366 -21.94 8.39 34.07
C VAL A 366 -21.74 8.83 35.53
N GLN A 367 -20.54 9.27 35.90
CA GLN A 367 -20.18 9.55 37.30
C GLN A 367 -19.89 11.03 37.59
N GLU A 368 -20.51 11.98 36.89
CA GLU A 368 -20.52 13.39 37.32
C GLU A 368 -21.67 14.24 36.75
N ASP A 369 -22.93 13.90 37.06
CA ASP A 369 -23.94 14.96 37.34
C ASP A 369 -25.01 14.47 38.33
N SER A 370 -25.14 15.15 39.46
CA SER A 370 -26.10 14.83 40.52
C SER A 370 -27.16 15.93 40.64
N SER A 371 -28.06 15.98 39.65
CA SER A 371 -29.15 16.95 39.57
C SER A 371 -30.51 16.28 39.23
N PRO A 372 -31.53 16.38 40.09
CA PRO A 372 -32.76 15.57 39.97
C PRO A 372 -33.86 16.26 39.13
N SER A 373 -33.70 16.35 37.80
CA SER A 373 -34.77 16.86 36.92
C SER A 373 -34.76 16.36 35.47
N ALA A 374 -34.61 15.04 35.25
CA ALA A 374 -34.79 14.42 33.92
C ALA A 374 -35.39 12.99 33.93
N GLN A 375 -35.96 12.53 35.05
CA GLN A 375 -36.70 11.26 35.12
C GLN A 375 -38.17 11.45 34.72
N SER A 376 -38.44 11.68 33.43
CA SER A 376 -39.78 11.66 32.84
C SER A 376 -39.71 11.80 31.31
N GLU A 377 -39.49 10.70 30.59
CA GLU A 377 -39.99 10.39 29.22
C GLU A 377 -39.14 9.28 28.54
N LEU A 378 -39.21 8.06 29.07
CA LEU A 378 -39.03 6.85 28.25
C LEU A 378 -39.69 5.60 28.86
N ASP A 379 -40.91 5.75 29.38
CA ASP A 379 -41.78 4.61 29.66
C ASP A 379 -42.38 4.11 28.33
N LEU A 380 -41.97 2.93 27.88
CA LEU A 380 -42.77 2.10 26.97
C LEU A 380 -42.69 0.65 27.43
N GLU A 381 -43.86 0.13 27.79
CA GLU A 381 -44.09 -1.05 28.62
C GLU A 381 -43.45 -2.33 28.10
N LEU A 382 -42.70 -3.00 28.98
CA LEU A 382 -42.53 -4.45 28.98
C LEU A 382 -43.06 -4.95 30.33
N GLU A 383 -44.31 -5.42 30.32
CA GLU A 383 -44.98 -5.92 31.52
C GLU A 383 -44.24 -7.12 32.12
N LYS A 384 -44.30 -7.23 33.45
CA LYS A 384 -43.83 -8.41 34.17
C LYS A 384 -44.76 -9.59 33.91
N GLU A 385 -44.27 -10.63 33.24
CA GLU A 385 -44.81 -11.98 33.43
C GLU A 385 -43.96 -12.75 34.45
N GLU A 386 -44.64 -13.38 35.41
CA GLU A 386 -44.02 -14.27 36.38
C GLU A 386 -43.53 -15.56 35.71
N VAL A 387 -42.49 -16.17 36.29
CA VAL A 387 -41.98 -17.49 35.87
C VAL A 387 -43.05 -18.56 36.14
N VAL A 388 -43.84 -18.88 35.13
CA VAL A 388 -44.69 -20.08 35.10
C VAL A 388 -43.95 -21.19 34.37
N VAL A 389 -43.65 -22.27 35.07
CA VAL A 389 -43.09 -23.50 34.48
C VAL A 389 -44.19 -24.17 33.64
N ALA A 390 -44.29 -23.77 32.37
CA ALA A 390 -45.23 -24.33 31.41
C ALA A 390 -44.70 -25.66 30.82
N ALA A 391 -45.56 -26.67 30.78
CA ALA A 391 -45.22 -27.97 30.20
C ALA A 391 -45.07 -27.89 28.67
N VAL A 392 -44.22 -28.77 28.12
CA VAL A 392 -43.97 -28.93 26.68
C VAL A 392 -45.30 -29.01 25.90
N PRO A 393 -45.55 -28.15 24.89
CA PRO A 393 -46.76 -28.23 24.09
C PRO A 393 -46.72 -29.46 23.17
N VAL A 394 -47.83 -30.20 23.14
CA VAL A 394 -48.06 -31.22 22.11
C VAL A 394 -48.38 -30.50 20.80
N VAL A 395 -47.58 -30.74 19.77
CA VAL A 395 -47.71 -30.10 18.45
C VAL A 395 -49.05 -30.44 17.81
N ASP A 396 -49.81 -29.43 17.37
CA ASP A 396 -50.98 -29.62 16.52
C ASP A 396 -50.54 -29.82 15.06
N GLU A 397 -50.30 -31.08 14.68
CA GLU A 397 -49.95 -31.48 13.30
C GLU A 397 -50.93 -30.89 12.25
N ALA A 398 -52.18 -30.56 12.61
CA ALA A 398 -53.18 -30.01 11.68
C ALA A 398 -53.05 -28.49 11.43
N ALA A 399 -52.33 -27.76 12.29
CA ALA A 399 -51.97 -26.37 12.06
C ALA A 399 -50.77 -26.29 11.10
N GLU A 400 -49.72 -27.07 11.37
CA GLU A 400 -48.55 -27.18 10.49
C GLU A 400 -48.94 -27.68 9.09
N LEU A 401 -49.81 -28.69 8.97
CA LEU A 401 -50.31 -29.17 7.68
C LEU A 401 -51.09 -28.13 6.87
N ARG A 402 -51.72 -27.13 7.51
CA ARG A 402 -52.37 -26.02 6.80
C ARG A 402 -51.36 -25.00 6.29
N ALA A 403 -50.43 -24.57 7.14
CA ALA A 403 -49.34 -23.67 6.73
C ALA A 403 -48.50 -24.29 5.59
N LEU A 404 -48.21 -25.60 5.68
CA LEU A 404 -47.52 -26.36 4.64
C LEU A 404 -48.33 -26.40 3.32
N ALA A 405 -49.65 -26.53 3.39
CA ALA A 405 -50.52 -26.55 2.21
C ALA A 405 -50.62 -25.18 1.51
N GLU A 406 -50.63 -24.07 2.27
CA GLU A 406 -50.58 -22.72 1.71
C GLU A 406 -49.23 -22.43 1.05
N GLN A 407 -48.12 -22.81 1.70
CA GLN A 407 -46.77 -22.67 1.11
C GLN A 407 -46.61 -23.54 -0.16
N LEU A 408 -47.16 -24.76 -0.18
CA LEU A 408 -47.16 -25.63 -1.35
C LEU A 408 -47.95 -25.02 -2.52
N ALA A 409 -49.08 -24.36 -2.24
CA ALA A 409 -49.89 -23.69 -3.25
C ALA A 409 -49.17 -22.49 -3.88
N VAL A 410 -48.42 -21.72 -3.09
CA VAL A 410 -47.58 -20.61 -3.59
C VAL A 410 -46.43 -21.13 -4.47
N ALA A 411 -45.75 -22.21 -4.03
CA ALA A 411 -44.68 -22.83 -4.82
C ALA A 411 -45.19 -23.39 -6.16
N GLN A 412 -46.33 -24.07 -6.16
CA GLN A 412 -46.94 -24.58 -7.40
C GLN A 412 -47.34 -23.44 -8.36
N ALA A 413 -47.87 -22.33 -7.84
CA ALA A 413 -48.23 -21.17 -8.66
C ALA A 413 -47.02 -20.52 -9.35
N ALA A 414 -45.84 -20.55 -8.72
CA ALA A 414 -44.59 -20.08 -9.32
C ALA A 414 -44.10 -21.02 -10.44
N ILE A 415 -44.19 -22.34 -10.24
CA ILE A 415 -43.85 -23.36 -11.25
C ILE A 415 -44.77 -23.24 -12.47
N ASP A 416 -46.09 -23.18 -12.25
CA ASP A 416 -47.11 -23.00 -13.31
C ASP A 416 -46.89 -21.70 -14.11
N ALA A 417 -46.36 -20.64 -13.48
CA ALA A 417 -46.02 -19.40 -14.16
C ALA A 417 -44.75 -19.53 -15.02
N LEU A 418 -43.74 -20.24 -14.52
CA LEU A 418 -42.49 -20.52 -15.24
C LEU A 418 -42.72 -21.39 -16.48
N GLU A 419 -43.48 -22.48 -16.33
CA GLU A 419 -43.87 -23.36 -17.45
C GLU A 419 -44.65 -22.61 -18.53
N ARG A 420 -45.56 -21.69 -18.15
CA ARG A 420 -46.27 -20.84 -19.11
C ARG A 420 -45.35 -19.89 -19.86
N GLN A 421 -44.32 -19.32 -19.21
CA GLN A 421 -43.36 -18.45 -19.88
C GLN A 421 -42.44 -19.24 -20.84
N LEU A 422 -42.01 -20.45 -20.47
CA LEU A 422 -41.27 -21.37 -21.35
C LEU A 422 -42.10 -21.80 -22.57
N ALA A 423 -43.37 -22.18 -22.37
CA ALA A 423 -44.28 -22.53 -23.45
C ALA A 423 -44.54 -21.37 -24.42
N LEU A 424 -44.61 -20.12 -23.92
CA LEU A 424 -44.73 -18.92 -24.75
C LEU A 424 -43.46 -18.60 -25.56
N ARG A 425 -42.27 -19.03 -25.12
CA ARG A 425 -41.02 -18.90 -25.90
C ARG A 425 -40.94 -19.92 -27.03
N GLN A 426 -41.34 -21.18 -26.82
CA GLN A 426 -41.29 -22.23 -27.85
C GLN A 426 -42.19 -21.95 -29.07
N ILE A 427 -43.27 -21.16 -28.91
CA ILE A 427 -44.20 -20.84 -30.01
C ILE A 427 -43.63 -19.77 -30.97
N LYS A 428 -42.60 -19.01 -30.59
CA LYS A 428 -42.03 -17.91 -31.42
C LYS A 428 -40.93 -18.32 -32.40
N GLY A 429 -40.53 -19.59 -32.41
CA GLY A 429 -39.39 -20.08 -33.19
C GLY A 429 -39.72 -20.78 -34.51
N VAL A 430 -40.61 -20.26 -35.37
CA VAL A 430 -40.78 -20.73 -36.78
C VAL A 430 -41.44 -19.63 -37.68
N THR A 431 -40.91 -19.47 -38.91
CA THR A 431 -41.41 -18.74 -40.11
C THR A 431 -41.58 -17.21 -40.13
N THR A 432 -40.64 -16.55 -40.83
CA THR A 432 -40.78 -15.68 -42.03
C THR A 432 -42.01 -14.77 -42.26
N ASP A 433 -41.67 -13.56 -42.74
CA ASP A 433 -42.42 -12.60 -43.56
C ASP A 433 -43.44 -11.64 -42.88
N GLU A 434 -43.20 -10.34 -43.11
CA GLU A 434 -44.11 -9.20 -42.93
C GLU A 434 -45.28 -9.21 -43.94
N PRO A 435 -46.27 -8.28 -43.89
CA PRO A 435 -46.75 -7.43 -42.77
C PRO A 435 -48.30 -7.42 -42.63
N PHE A 436 -48.87 -6.92 -41.51
CA PHE A 436 -50.05 -6.00 -41.53
C PHE A 436 -50.49 -5.44 -40.16
N LEU A 437 -50.54 -4.11 -40.09
CA LEU A 437 -51.60 -3.21 -39.58
C LEU A 437 -52.64 -3.64 -38.50
N ALA A 438 -52.81 -2.69 -37.55
CA ALA A 438 -54.07 -2.20 -36.94
C ALA A 438 -54.98 -3.19 -36.16
N ASP A 439 -55.49 -2.87 -34.96
CA ASP A 439 -56.33 -1.69 -34.68
C ASP A 439 -56.41 -1.37 -33.17
N GLU A 440 -56.54 -0.08 -32.80
CA GLU A 440 -56.95 0.33 -31.45
C GLU A 440 -58.48 0.49 -31.34
N PRO A 441 -59.13 0.01 -30.27
CA PRO A 441 -60.51 0.40 -29.95
C PRO A 441 -60.58 1.74 -29.20
N LYS A 442 -60.95 2.80 -29.91
CA LYS A 442 -61.21 4.15 -29.35
C LYS A 442 -62.46 4.21 -28.45
N ALA A 443 -62.37 4.91 -27.32
CA ALA A 443 -63.47 5.67 -26.71
C ALA A 443 -62.94 6.84 -25.84
N LYS A 444 -63.02 8.10 -26.32
CA LYS A 444 -64.02 9.12 -25.89
C LYS A 444 -63.85 9.54 -24.41
N LEU A 445 -63.49 10.79 -24.06
CA LEU A 445 -64.14 12.06 -24.43
C LEU A 445 -63.18 13.28 -24.42
N ASN A 446 -63.55 14.29 -25.21
CA ASN A 446 -63.10 15.70 -25.20
C ASN A 446 -64.39 16.56 -24.90
N PRO A 447 -64.42 17.92 -24.80
CA PRO A 447 -63.35 18.93 -24.96
C PRO A 447 -63.38 20.15 -24.00
N SER A 448 -62.40 21.07 -24.13
CA SER A 448 -62.55 22.56 -24.18
C SER A 448 -61.17 23.25 -24.00
N ARG A 449 -60.51 23.81 -25.03
CA ARG A 449 -60.63 25.22 -25.55
C ARG A 449 -60.05 26.26 -24.56
N GLY A 450 -59.09 27.13 -24.88
CA GLY A 450 -58.24 27.40 -26.08
C GLY A 450 -57.03 28.25 -25.62
N GLY A 451 -56.21 28.93 -26.43
CA GLY A 451 -56.10 29.04 -27.90
C GLY A 451 -55.25 30.27 -28.31
N GLY A 452 -54.42 30.15 -29.36
CA GLY A 452 -53.72 31.24 -30.04
C GLY A 452 -52.35 31.66 -29.45
N GLY A 453 -51.30 31.94 -30.25
CA GLY A 453 -51.16 31.69 -31.70
C GLY A 453 -50.04 32.51 -32.38
N GLY A 454 -49.40 31.92 -33.40
CA GLY A 454 -48.60 32.59 -34.45
C GLY A 454 -47.15 32.99 -34.07
N GLY A 455 -46.14 32.84 -34.93
CA GLY A 455 -46.12 32.13 -36.22
C GLY A 455 -45.06 32.66 -37.21
N GLY A 456 -44.23 31.75 -37.73
CA GLY A 456 -43.34 31.91 -38.89
C GLY A 456 -41.90 32.37 -38.58
N SER A 457 -40.88 32.06 -39.38
CA SER A 457 -40.67 31.10 -40.49
C SER A 457 -39.38 31.49 -41.23
N ALA A 458 -38.43 30.55 -41.38
CA ALA A 458 -37.34 30.52 -42.39
C ALA A 458 -36.30 31.69 -42.39
N ALA A 459 -34.99 31.49 -42.29
CA ALA A 459 -34.05 30.62 -43.04
C ALA A 459 -33.66 31.14 -44.44
N ALA A 460 -32.42 31.64 -44.58
CA ALA A 460 -31.55 31.53 -45.77
C ALA A 460 -30.12 32.04 -45.49
N ASN A 461 -29.15 31.38 -46.14
CA ASN A 461 -27.69 31.47 -46.09
C ASN A 461 -27.03 32.77 -46.64
N GLU A 462 -25.68 32.75 -46.62
CA GLU A 462 -24.72 33.43 -47.53
C GLU A 462 -24.49 34.95 -47.31
N ASP A 463 -23.28 35.51 -47.43
CA ASP A 463 -21.88 34.99 -47.38
C ASP A 463 -20.89 36.18 -47.34
N VAL A 464 -19.63 35.96 -46.93
CA VAL A 464 -18.40 36.70 -47.35
C VAL A 464 -18.17 38.21 -46.96
N ASP A 465 -17.22 38.40 -46.02
CA ASP A 465 -16.00 39.27 -46.06
C ASP A 465 -16.02 40.83 -45.92
N LEU A 466 -14.84 41.36 -45.50
CA LEU A 466 -14.25 42.71 -45.55
C LEU A 466 -14.27 43.61 -44.28
N GLY A 467 -13.07 43.80 -43.69
CA GLY A 467 -12.35 45.10 -43.76
C GLY A 467 -12.41 46.11 -42.59
N GLU A 468 -11.30 46.20 -41.84
CA GLU A 468 -10.56 47.40 -41.38
C GLU A 468 -11.27 48.62 -40.71
N ASP A 469 -10.91 48.83 -39.43
CA ASP A 469 -10.27 50.03 -38.82
C ASP A 469 -10.99 51.40 -38.56
N GLU A 470 -10.29 52.16 -37.69
CA GLU A 470 -10.38 53.59 -37.26
C GLU A 470 -11.32 54.06 -36.11
N GLU A 471 -10.67 54.23 -34.95
CA GLU A 471 -10.67 55.36 -33.98
C GLU A 471 -11.85 56.33 -33.80
N VAL A 472 -12.13 56.67 -32.52
CA VAL A 472 -12.50 58.05 -32.09
C VAL A 472 -11.82 58.45 -30.77
N VAL A 473 -11.37 59.70 -30.75
CA VAL A 473 -10.35 60.37 -29.92
C VAL A 473 -10.95 61.29 -28.80
N LEU A 474 -10.29 61.34 -27.62
CA LEU A 474 -10.28 62.40 -26.54
C LEU A 474 -11.58 62.70 -25.71
N ASP A 475 -11.52 63.12 -24.42
CA ASP A 475 -10.86 64.35 -23.93
C ASP A 475 -10.59 64.53 -22.40
N GLU A 476 -9.59 65.39 -22.10
CA GLU A 476 -9.24 66.28 -20.95
C GLU A 476 -9.14 65.87 -19.43
N ASN A 477 -7.89 65.88 -18.93
CA ASN A 477 -7.28 66.65 -17.80
C ASN A 477 -7.92 66.83 -16.39
N VAL A 478 -7.10 66.58 -15.34
CA VAL A 478 -6.65 67.58 -14.31
C VAL A 478 -5.22 67.23 -13.84
N GLU A 479 -4.44 68.25 -13.50
CA GLU A 479 -3.01 68.27 -13.13
C GLU A 479 -2.68 67.73 -11.71
N ASP A 480 -1.45 67.25 -11.52
CA ASP A 480 -0.60 67.60 -10.36
C ASP A 480 0.89 67.54 -10.80
N VAL A 481 1.73 68.42 -10.25
CA VAL A 481 3.12 68.65 -10.69
C VAL A 481 4.08 68.60 -9.50
N GLU A 482 5.12 67.77 -9.60
CA GLU A 482 6.41 67.96 -8.92
C GLU A 482 7.50 67.73 -9.99
N GLU A 483 8.38 68.72 -10.19
CA GLU A 483 9.59 68.56 -11.01
C GLU A 483 10.68 67.90 -10.17
N ASP A 484 11.35 66.88 -10.71
CA ASP A 484 12.74 66.60 -10.32
C ASP A 484 13.60 66.21 -11.52
N VAL A 485 14.90 66.48 -11.40
CA VAL A 485 15.85 66.66 -12.51
C VAL A 485 16.22 65.34 -13.21
N PRO A 486 16.36 65.30 -14.55
CA PRO A 486 16.85 64.10 -15.24
C PRO A 486 18.32 63.86 -14.91
N VAL A 487 18.61 62.80 -14.16
CA VAL A 487 19.92 62.14 -14.20
C VAL A 487 20.00 61.39 -15.53
N ALA A 488 21.13 61.52 -16.23
CA ALA A 488 21.34 60.82 -17.48
C ALA A 488 21.28 59.31 -17.23
N GLU A 489 20.30 58.65 -17.87
CA GLU A 489 20.21 57.20 -17.94
C GLU A 489 21.44 56.72 -18.71
N ALA A 490 22.25 55.88 -18.06
CA ALA A 490 23.42 55.28 -18.70
C ALA A 490 22.95 54.36 -19.82
N GLU A 491 23.66 54.35 -20.95
CA GLU A 491 23.51 53.28 -21.94
C GLU A 491 23.87 51.97 -21.22
N ALA A 492 22.92 51.03 -21.15
CA ALA A 492 23.21 49.69 -20.68
C ALA A 492 24.24 49.06 -21.63
N GLU A 493 25.35 48.58 -21.08
CA GLU A 493 26.32 47.80 -21.86
C GLU A 493 25.63 46.55 -22.38
N ALA A 494 25.98 46.14 -23.60
CA ALA A 494 25.43 44.93 -24.19
C ALA A 494 26.17 43.72 -23.60
N GLU A 495 25.53 43.04 -22.65
CA GLU A 495 25.97 41.75 -22.10
C GLU A 495 26.50 40.83 -23.22
N ALA A 496 27.66 40.22 -23.01
CA ALA A 496 28.26 39.35 -24.03
C ALA A 496 27.37 38.12 -24.26
N THR A 497 27.04 37.86 -25.54
CA THR A 497 26.07 36.82 -25.90
C THR A 497 26.67 35.42 -25.97
N VAL A 498 27.99 35.32 -26.14
CA VAL A 498 28.76 34.08 -26.13
C VAL A 498 29.96 34.29 -25.23
N LEU A 499 30.10 33.43 -24.23
CA LEU A 499 31.16 33.48 -23.21
C LEU A 499 32.03 32.23 -23.33
N ILE A 500 33.27 32.32 -22.91
CA ILE A 500 34.12 31.19 -22.55
C ILE A 500 33.56 30.62 -21.24
N SER A 501 32.96 29.44 -21.31
CA SER A 501 32.31 28.77 -20.17
C SER A 501 33.35 28.03 -19.33
N GLU A 502 34.13 27.15 -19.93
CA GLU A 502 35.08 26.30 -19.20
C GLU A 502 36.48 26.31 -19.86
N ILE A 503 37.51 26.26 -19.03
CA ILE A 503 38.91 26.03 -19.45
C ILE A 503 39.47 24.89 -18.62
N TYR A 504 40.00 23.86 -19.29
CA TYR A 504 40.70 22.75 -18.66
C TYR A 504 42.20 22.74 -19.03
N PRO A 505 43.08 23.35 -18.21
CA PRO A 505 44.45 23.67 -18.59
C PRO A 505 45.54 22.70 -18.12
N ASP A 506 45.21 21.71 -17.28
CA ASP A 506 46.20 20.80 -16.67
C ASP A 506 45.58 19.41 -16.45
N MET A 507 45.54 18.59 -17.51
CA MET A 507 44.97 17.24 -17.45
C MET A 507 45.94 16.26 -16.77
N VAL A 508 45.43 15.41 -15.89
CA VAL A 508 46.22 14.35 -15.24
C VAL A 508 47.05 13.53 -16.24
N GLY A 509 48.37 13.63 -16.12
CA GLY A 509 49.34 12.79 -16.81
C GLY A 509 49.75 13.18 -18.23
N ALA A 510 48.82 13.32 -19.18
CA ALA A 510 49.16 13.66 -20.58
C ALA A 510 48.10 14.55 -21.24
N ASP A 511 48.54 15.76 -21.62
CA ASP A 511 47.84 16.94 -22.16
C ASP A 511 47.07 16.68 -23.48
N THR A 512 46.18 15.69 -23.45
CA THR A 512 45.44 15.14 -24.58
C THR A 512 43.93 15.21 -24.36
N GLY A 513 43.51 15.92 -23.32
CA GLY A 513 42.13 16.26 -23.03
C GLY A 513 41.95 17.73 -22.63
N GLU A 514 42.96 18.58 -22.76
CA GLU A 514 42.82 20.03 -22.55
C GLU A 514 41.75 20.61 -23.49
N PHE A 515 40.94 21.56 -23.02
CA PHE A 515 39.97 22.25 -23.86
C PHE A 515 39.69 23.67 -23.40
N VAL A 516 39.07 24.43 -24.31
CA VAL A 516 38.31 25.65 -24.02
C VAL A 516 36.91 25.41 -24.56
N GLU A 517 35.91 25.75 -23.77
CA GLU A 517 34.50 25.66 -24.13
C GLU A 517 33.89 27.06 -24.25
N LEU A 518 32.90 27.21 -25.12
CA LEU A 518 32.06 28.40 -25.21
C LEU A 518 30.60 28.05 -24.91
N TYR A 519 29.89 28.95 -24.22
CA TYR A 519 28.45 28.89 -23.99
C TYR A 519 27.76 30.13 -24.55
N ASN A 520 26.61 29.93 -25.20
CA ASN A 520 25.77 31.02 -25.72
C ASN A 520 24.63 31.33 -24.75
N ALA A 521 24.80 32.41 -23.97
CA ALA A 521 23.81 32.86 -23.00
C ALA A 521 22.52 33.43 -23.63
N SER A 522 22.44 33.56 -24.95
CA SER A 522 21.28 34.14 -25.65
C SER A 522 20.25 33.09 -26.13
N ASP A 523 19.03 33.55 -26.42
CA ASP A 523 17.92 32.73 -26.94
C ASP A 523 17.98 32.50 -28.48
N ALA A 524 19.12 32.77 -29.12
CA ALA A 524 19.30 32.64 -30.58
C ALA A 524 20.67 32.06 -30.93
N ASP A 525 20.72 31.25 -32.00
CA ASP A 525 21.98 30.70 -32.54
C ASP A 525 22.94 31.82 -32.97
N VAL A 526 24.21 31.75 -32.54
CA VAL A 526 25.24 32.75 -32.89
C VAL A 526 26.23 32.16 -33.91
N ASP A 527 26.29 32.76 -35.11
CA ASP A 527 27.28 32.43 -36.15
C ASP A 527 28.64 33.05 -35.82
N ILE A 528 29.58 32.19 -35.40
CA ILE A 528 30.95 32.56 -35.02
C ILE A 528 31.97 32.31 -36.15
N SER A 529 31.53 32.02 -37.38
CA SER A 529 32.40 31.79 -38.54
C SER A 529 33.40 32.92 -38.82
N GLY A 530 33.04 34.15 -38.44
CA GLY A 530 33.88 35.35 -38.60
C GLY A 530 34.89 35.58 -37.47
N TRP A 531 34.85 34.78 -36.41
CA TRP A 531 35.53 35.04 -35.14
C TRP A 531 36.88 34.31 -35.06
N SER A 532 37.61 34.52 -33.97
CA SER A 532 38.77 33.72 -33.60
C SER A 532 38.90 33.53 -32.10
N LEU A 533 39.44 32.37 -31.71
CA LEU A 533 39.95 32.12 -30.36
C LEU A 533 41.43 32.48 -30.34
N GLN A 534 41.86 33.29 -29.37
CA GLN A 534 43.23 33.76 -29.24
C GLN A 534 43.80 33.44 -27.86
N TYR A 535 45.11 33.26 -27.77
CA TYR A 535 45.79 32.77 -26.59
C TYR A 535 47.06 33.58 -26.32
N LEU A 536 47.25 33.97 -25.05
CA LEU A 536 48.45 34.62 -24.54
C LEU A 536 48.89 33.92 -23.25
N ALA A 537 50.03 33.23 -23.28
CA ALA A 537 50.60 32.60 -22.08
C ALA A 537 50.90 33.64 -20.98
N GLY A 538 50.70 33.28 -19.71
CA GLY A 538 50.92 34.16 -18.55
C GLY A 538 52.36 34.66 -18.40
N SER A 539 53.34 33.97 -18.99
CA SER A 539 54.74 34.42 -19.08
C SER A 539 55.03 35.38 -20.25
N ALA A 540 54.01 35.79 -21.01
CA ALA A 540 54.13 36.80 -22.05
C ALA A 540 54.20 38.22 -21.46
N THR A 541 54.82 39.13 -22.21
CA THR A 541 55.08 40.51 -21.78
C THR A 541 54.66 41.53 -22.84
N SER A 542 53.86 41.09 -23.83
CA SER A 542 53.40 41.87 -24.98
C SER A 542 52.41 41.04 -25.82
N THR A 543 51.42 41.71 -26.39
CA THR A 543 50.44 41.17 -27.36
C THR A 543 51.07 40.66 -28.66
N GLU A 544 52.31 41.02 -29.00
CA GLU A 544 53.05 40.45 -30.15
C GLU A 544 53.32 38.93 -30.03
N LYS A 545 53.04 38.32 -28.87
CA LYS A 545 53.16 36.88 -28.62
C LYS A 545 51.84 36.11 -28.75
N ILE A 546 50.73 36.76 -29.06
CA ILE A 546 49.43 36.11 -29.20
C ILE A 546 49.49 35.06 -30.30
N THR A 547 48.90 33.89 -30.05
CA THR A 547 48.58 32.88 -31.06
C THR A 547 47.08 32.81 -31.23
N LYS A 548 46.58 32.39 -32.40
CA LYS A 548 45.13 32.27 -32.63
C LYS A 548 44.74 31.10 -33.53
N LYS A 549 43.47 30.72 -33.42
CA LYS A 549 42.74 29.83 -34.32
C LYS A 549 41.47 30.53 -34.78
N ASN A 550 41.27 30.62 -36.08
CA ASN A 550 39.99 31.06 -36.65
C ASN A 550 39.00 29.90 -36.59
N PHE A 551 37.74 30.20 -36.28
CA PHE A 551 36.64 29.27 -36.49
C PHE A 551 36.44 28.99 -38.00
N GLU A 552 35.94 27.81 -38.32
CA GLU A 552 35.71 27.40 -39.71
C GLU A 552 34.34 27.92 -40.21
N PRO A 553 34.13 28.09 -41.54
CA PRO A 553 32.85 28.55 -42.08
C PRO A 553 31.70 27.59 -41.74
N GLY A 554 30.65 28.11 -41.10
CA GLY A 554 29.51 27.35 -40.59
C GLY A 554 29.61 26.99 -39.11
N ALA A 555 30.61 27.50 -38.38
CA ALA A 555 30.67 27.37 -36.92
C ALA A 555 29.58 28.23 -36.27
N VAL A 556 28.74 27.58 -35.47
CA VAL A 556 27.59 28.17 -34.77
C VAL A 556 27.59 27.67 -33.34
N VAL A 557 27.38 28.56 -32.37
CA VAL A 557 27.03 28.17 -30.99
C VAL A 557 25.50 28.18 -30.89
N PRO A 558 24.83 27.05 -30.64
CA PRO A 558 23.37 26.99 -30.55
C PRO A 558 22.82 27.93 -29.46
N ALA A 559 21.58 28.40 -29.59
CA ALA A 559 20.88 29.11 -28.51
C ALA A 559 20.94 28.29 -27.22
N LYS A 560 21.39 28.89 -26.10
CA LYS A 560 21.55 28.21 -24.81
C LYS A 560 22.44 26.97 -24.84
N GLY A 561 23.29 26.82 -25.85
CA GLY A 561 24.14 25.64 -26.05
C GLY A 561 25.62 25.99 -26.11
N PHE A 562 26.42 24.95 -26.39
CA PHE A 562 27.86 24.96 -26.19
C PHE A 562 28.65 24.82 -27.51
N TYR A 563 29.96 25.05 -27.45
CA TYR A 563 30.89 24.80 -28.55
C TYR A 563 32.28 24.44 -28.01
N LEU A 564 32.78 23.25 -28.33
CA LEU A 564 33.98 22.69 -27.71
C LEU A 564 35.23 22.86 -28.60
N ILE A 565 36.28 23.48 -28.05
CA ILE A 565 37.60 23.60 -28.68
C ILE A 565 38.61 22.69 -27.97
N GLY A 566 38.90 21.55 -28.58
CA GLY A 566 39.91 20.59 -28.09
C GLY A 566 41.34 21.04 -28.39
N LEU A 567 42.20 21.02 -27.38
CA LEU A 567 43.58 21.51 -27.39
C LEU A 567 44.61 20.38 -27.26
N GLY A 568 45.91 20.69 -27.40
CA GLY A 568 47.05 19.79 -27.13
C GLY A 568 47.23 18.56 -28.05
N GLY A 569 46.20 18.15 -28.80
CA GLY A 569 46.10 16.83 -29.43
C GLY A 569 44.87 16.02 -28.98
N TYR A 570 43.84 16.70 -28.49
CA TYR A 570 42.58 16.24 -27.92
C TYR A 570 42.03 14.89 -28.40
N VAL A 571 41.75 14.00 -27.43
CA VAL A 571 41.09 12.70 -27.55
C VAL A 571 40.10 12.45 -26.39
N GLY A 572 39.45 13.52 -25.90
CA GLY A 572 38.47 13.46 -24.81
C GLY A 572 37.24 12.59 -25.10
N SER A 573 36.42 12.40 -24.06
CA SER A 573 35.18 11.60 -24.09
C SER A 573 34.11 12.21 -25.01
N VAL A 574 33.95 13.53 -24.96
CA VAL A 574 33.06 14.31 -25.82
C VAL A 574 33.82 14.76 -27.06
N ALA A 575 33.17 14.76 -28.23
CA ALA A 575 33.82 15.13 -29.48
C ALA A 575 33.94 16.65 -29.60
N ALA A 576 35.15 17.18 -29.76
CA ALA A 576 35.34 18.62 -29.97
C ALA A 576 34.80 19.08 -31.34
N ASP A 577 34.09 20.21 -31.36
CA ASP A 577 33.59 20.86 -32.58
C ASP A 577 34.74 21.45 -33.43
N MET A 578 35.78 21.93 -32.75
CA MET A 578 37.03 22.37 -33.35
C MET A 578 38.24 21.81 -32.59
N THR A 579 39.33 21.53 -33.29
CA THR A 579 40.63 21.23 -32.66
C THR A 579 41.68 22.27 -33.01
N TRP A 580 42.55 22.58 -32.05
CA TRP A 580 43.70 23.45 -32.23
C TRP A 580 44.95 22.80 -31.60
N SER A 581 46.09 22.86 -32.30
CA SER A 581 47.36 22.28 -31.84
C SER A 581 48.11 23.14 -30.81
N GLN A 582 47.46 24.15 -30.25
CA GLN A 582 47.97 24.90 -29.10
C GLN A 582 47.71 24.05 -27.86
N ALA A 583 48.69 23.95 -26.97
CA ALA A 583 48.47 23.45 -25.62
C ALA A 583 48.25 24.63 -24.67
N LEU A 584 47.52 24.43 -23.58
CA LEU A 584 47.41 25.42 -22.51
C LEU A 584 48.72 25.48 -21.71
N ASN A 585 48.78 26.40 -20.74
CA ASN A 585 49.93 26.52 -19.86
C ASN A 585 49.51 26.37 -18.41
N ASN A 586 50.19 25.46 -17.71
CA ASN A 586 49.91 25.02 -16.35
C ASN A 586 50.36 26.04 -15.28
N ASP A 587 51.07 27.13 -15.66
CA ASP A 587 51.39 28.25 -14.75
C ASP A 587 50.36 29.40 -14.87
N GLY A 588 49.67 29.51 -16.01
CA GLY A 588 48.61 30.50 -16.30
C GLY A 588 48.61 31.05 -17.73
N ALA A 589 47.47 31.55 -18.19
CA ALA A 589 47.29 32.23 -19.48
C ALA A 589 46.02 33.08 -19.54
N THR A 590 45.90 33.92 -20.59
CA THR A 590 44.65 34.58 -20.98
C THR A 590 44.17 34.05 -22.34
N VAL A 591 42.91 33.65 -22.39
CA VAL A 591 42.19 33.24 -23.61
C VAL A 591 41.21 34.34 -23.99
N PHE A 592 41.10 34.67 -25.28
CA PHE A 592 40.22 35.71 -25.81
C PHE A 592 39.30 35.13 -26.88
N LEU A 593 38.01 35.47 -26.80
CA LEU A 593 37.04 35.26 -27.86
C LEU A 593 36.85 36.59 -28.61
N VAL A 594 37.08 36.61 -29.93
CA VAL A 594 37.16 37.86 -30.70
C VAL A 594 36.31 37.76 -31.97
N ALA A 595 35.43 38.73 -32.19
CA ALA A 595 34.47 38.80 -33.30
C ALA A 595 35.09 39.03 -34.70
N HIS A 596 36.42 39.02 -34.80
CA HIS A 596 37.17 39.08 -36.05
C HIS A 596 38.28 38.01 -36.13
N GLN A 597 38.83 37.86 -37.34
CA GLN A 597 39.87 36.86 -37.63
C GLN A 597 41.31 37.39 -37.57
N ASN A 598 41.56 38.60 -37.06
CA ASN A 598 42.91 39.17 -36.95
C ASN A 598 43.48 38.96 -35.53
N GLU A 599 44.80 38.97 -35.36
CA GLU A 599 45.40 39.01 -34.02
C GLU A 599 45.07 40.36 -33.37
N ILE A 600 44.56 40.36 -32.13
CA ILE A 600 44.34 41.61 -31.39
C ILE A 600 45.69 42.26 -31.07
N VAL A 601 45.75 43.59 -31.14
CA VAL A 601 46.98 44.35 -30.86
C VAL A 601 46.96 45.01 -29.48
N THR A 602 45.78 45.13 -28.87
CA THR A 602 45.52 45.70 -27.55
C THR A 602 44.30 45.03 -26.92
N GLU A 603 44.30 45.00 -25.60
CA GLU A 603 43.20 44.68 -24.68
C GLU A 603 41.95 45.56 -24.84
N SER A 604 42.11 46.75 -25.44
CA SER A 604 41.01 47.69 -25.73
C SER A 604 40.40 47.52 -27.12
N ASP A 605 40.59 46.36 -27.77
CA ASP A 605 39.98 46.06 -29.07
C ASP A 605 38.46 45.84 -28.86
N ALA A 606 37.64 46.64 -29.54
CA ALA A 606 36.19 46.65 -29.36
C ALA A 606 35.48 45.43 -29.97
N ASP A 607 36.20 44.60 -30.73
CA ASP A 607 35.71 43.33 -31.25
C ASP A 607 36.07 42.14 -30.32
N ILE A 608 36.67 42.36 -29.14
CA ILE A 608 36.75 41.32 -28.09
C ILE A 608 35.34 41.11 -27.53
N ILE A 609 34.89 39.86 -27.48
CA ILE A 609 33.59 39.45 -26.96
C ILE A 609 33.69 39.01 -25.49
N ASP A 610 34.74 38.25 -25.16
CA ASP A 610 35.01 37.76 -23.81
C ASP A 610 36.52 37.47 -23.66
N ARG A 611 37.07 37.55 -22.45
CA ARG A 611 38.45 37.12 -22.15
C ARG A 611 38.58 36.56 -20.73
N VAL A 612 39.06 35.32 -20.65
CA VAL A 612 39.29 34.63 -19.36
C VAL A 612 40.78 34.48 -19.10
N GLY A 613 41.25 35.07 -18.00
CA GLY A 613 42.58 34.85 -17.44
C GLY A 613 42.55 33.84 -16.30
N TYR A 614 43.46 32.86 -16.32
CA TYR A 614 43.64 31.88 -15.24
C TYR A 614 45.12 31.76 -14.81
N GLY A 615 45.35 31.47 -13.53
CA GLY A 615 46.68 31.19 -12.97
C GLY A 615 47.51 32.42 -12.61
N SER A 616 48.78 32.48 -13.02
CA SER A 616 49.71 33.57 -12.66
C SER A 616 50.62 34.05 -13.80
N GLY A 617 51.00 35.35 -13.76
CA GLY A 617 52.03 35.93 -14.64
C GLY A 617 51.68 37.29 -15.26
N ASP A 618 52.69 37.96 -15.84
CA ASP A 618 52.57 39.30 -16.47
C ASP A 618 51.57 39.35 -17.65
N GLY A 619 51.30 38.20 -18.30
CA GLY A 619 50.31 38.08 -19.38
C GLY A 619 48.87 38.27 -18.93
N LEU A 620 48.59 38.07 -17.63
CA LEU A 620 47.25 38.20 -17.03
C LEU A 620 46.82 39.65 -16.78
N ILE A 621 47.69 40.63 -17.07
CA ILE A 621 47.34 42.07 -17.04
C ILE A 621 46.21 42.40 -18.04
N LEU A 622 45.88 41.48 -18.95
CA LEU A 622 44.83 41.60 -19.95
C LEU A 622 43.59 40.72 -19.66
N ALA A 623 43.48 40.14 -18.46
CA ALA A 623 42.26 39.47 -17.98
C ALA A 623 41.13 40.49 -17.71
N GLU A 624 39.92 40.02 -17.42
CA GLU A 624 38.86 40.87 -16.84
C GLU A 624 39.09 41.02 -15.33
N ASP A 625 39.51 42.24 -14.97
CA ASP A 625 40.03 42.67 -13.66
C ASP A 625 40.99 41.69 -12.99
N SER A 626 40.46 40.67 -12.29
CA SER A 626 41.23 39.65 -11.59
C SER A 626 41.09 38.28 -12.27
N ALA A 627 42.22 37.67 -12.63
CA ALA A 627 42.27 36.30 -13.14
C ALA A 627 41.79 35.27 -12.08
N VAL A 628 41.13 34.20 -12.52
CA VAL A 628 40.79 33.05 -11.66
C VAL A 628 42.07 32.30 -11.23
N ALA A 629 42.03 31.66 -10.06
CA ALA A 629 43.14 30.85 -9.58
C ALA A 629 43.48 29.71 -10.55
N MET A 630 44.74 29.25 -10.55
CA MET A 630 45.11 28.03 -11.28
C MET A 630 44.37 26.83 -10.65
N PRO A 631 43.62 26.03 -11.42
CA PRO A 631 43.04 24.79 -10.91
C PRO A 631 44.13 23.76 -10.59
N GLU A 632 43.84 22.78 -9.74
CA GLU A 632 44.76 21.66 -9.47
C GLU A 632 44.84 20.70 -10.67
N GLU A 633 45.90 19.87 -10.75
CA GLU A 633 46.04 18.85 -11.80
C GLU A 633 44.79 17.95 -11.84
N GLY A 634 44.11 17.92 -12.98
CA GLY A 634 42.84 17.20 -13.18
C GLY A 634 41.57 18.03 -13.00
N SER A 635 41.67 19.27 -12.54
CA SER A 635 40.55 20.21 -12.36
C SER A 635 40.51 21.28 -13.47
N SER A 636 39.33 21.85 -13.70
CA SER A 636 39.09 22.95 -14.65
C SER A 636 38.71 24.24 -13.93
N VAL A 637 38.53 25.32 -14.68
CA VAL A 637 37.80 26.52 -14.25
C VAL A 637 36.56 26.71 -15.10
N GLU A 638 35.41 26.85 -14.46
CA GLU A 638 34.10 26.96 -15.10
C GLU A 638 33.38 28.24 -14.64
N ARG A 639 32.67 28.87 -15.57
CA ARG A 639 31.90 30.10 -15.36
C ARG A 639 30.56 29.80 -14.72
N ARG A 640 30.26 30.50 -13.62
CA ARG A 640 29.05 30.30 -12.82
C ARG A 640 27.76 30.49 -13.62
N PRO A 641 26.63 29.96 -13.12
CA PRO A 641 25.30 30.25 -13.62
C PRO A 641 24.97 31.75 -13.72
N ALA A 642 24.12 32.10 -14.67
CA ALA A 642 23.63 33.46 -14.86
C ALA A 642 23.03 34.04 -13.56
N GLY A 643 23.53 35.20 -13.13
CA GLY A 643 23.19 35.81 -11.84
C GLY A 643 24.26 35.66 -10.75
N CYS A 644 25.32 34.88 -11.01
CA CYS A 644 26.57 34.91 -10.24
C CYS A 644 26.41 34.63 -8.74
N GLY A 645 25.58 33.63 -8.41
CA GLY A 645 25.36 33.18 -7.04
C GLY A 645 26.59 32.53 -6.39
N SER A 646 26.43 32.06 -5.16
CA SER A 646 27.25 30.96 -4.66
C SER A 646 27.08 29.76 -5.59
N PHE A 647 28.17 29.12 -6.00
CA PHE A 647 28.14 27.81 -6.64
C PHE A 647 28.37 26.79 -5.53
N ASP A 648 27.40 25.92 -5.25
CA ASP A 648 27.54 24.83 -4.28
C ASP A 648 27.63 23.43 -4.93
N GLY A 649 27.41 23.37 -6.25
CA GLY A 649 27.55 22.18 -7.09
C GLY A 649 26.21 21.63 -7.58
N ASP A 650 25.09 22.04 -6.99
CA ASP A 650 23.76 21.65 -7.45
C ASP A 650 23.33 22.44 -8.72
N GLU A 651 24.10 23.43 -9.14
CA GLU A 651 23.74 24.37 -10.21
C GLU A 651 24.41 24.15 -11.56
N GLU A 652 25.24 23.11 -11.73
CA GLU A 652 25.92 22.70 -12.99
C GLU A 652 25.05 23.01 -14.23
N PHE A 653 23.85 22.40 -14.31
CA PHE A 653 22.98 22.45 -15.48
C PHE A 653 22.14 23.75 -15.63
N SER A 654 22.57 24.83 -14.95
CA SER A 654 21.88 26.13 -14.93
C SER A 654 22.39 27.12 -15.98
N GLY A 655 23.43 26.77 -16.73
CA GLY A 655 23.94 27.52 -17.87
C GLY A 655 24.94 28.62 -17.50
N ASN A 656 26.16 28.45 -18.00
CA ASN A 656 27.42 29.14 -17.67
C ASN A 656 27.50 30.63 -18.08
N GLY A 657 26.55 31.43 -17.59
CA GLY A 657 26.24 32.78 -18.05
C GLY A 657 26.59 33.94 -17.10
N CYS A 658 27.47 33.75 -16.12
CA CYS A 658 27.92 34.83 -15.24
C CYS A 658 29.00 35.70 -15.90
N ASP A 659 28.75 37.00 -16.03
CA ASP A 659 29.71 38.01 -16.52
C ASP A 659 29.60 39.29 -15.65
N MET A 660 30.46 39.41 -14.65
CA MET A 660 30.65 40.60 -13.81
C MET A 660 31.84 41.45 -14.25
N GLN A 661 32.47 41.13 -15.40
CA GLN A 661 33.75 41.68 -15.84
C GLN A 661 34.90 41.47 -14.83
N ASP A 662 34.85 40.37 -14.06
CA ASP A 662 35.88 39.94 -13.09
C ASP A 662 35.97 38.41 -13.10
N ASN A 663 36.99 37.85 -13.78
CA ASN A 663 37.10 36.40 -13.95
C ASN A 663 37.19 35.64 -12.61
N SER A 664 37.61 36.28 -11.51
CA SER A 664 37.67 35.68 -10.18
C SER A 664 36.33 35.65 -9.43
N ALA A 665 35.38 36.49 -9.85
CA ALA A 665 33.98 36.41 -9.45
C ALA A 665 33.20 35.46 -10.38
N ASP A 666 33.49 35.51 -11.67
CA ASP A 666 32.74 34.81 -12.72
C ASP A 666 33.00 33.31 -12.76
N LEU A 667 34.23 32.87 -12.49
CA LEU A 667 34.61 31.46 -12.55
C LEU A 667 34.86 30.83 -11.18
N VAL A 668 34.71 29.50 -11.11
CA VAL A 668 35.01 28.62 -9.99
C VAL A 668 35.91 27.48 -10.47
N VAL A 669 36.62 26.82 -9.54
CA VAL A 669 37.40 25.61 -9.85
C VAL A 669 36.51 24.39 -9.68
N VAL A 670 36.43 23.54 -10.71
CA VAL A 670 35.62 22.31 -10.73
C VAL A 670 36.55 21.09 -10.80
N SER A 671 36.33 20.12 -9.91
CA SER A 671 37.23 18.97 -9.74
C SER A 671 36.98 17.80 -10.70
N GLU A 672 35.83 17.78 -11.37
CA GLU A 672 35.46 16.77 -12.36
C GLU A 672 34.98 17.46 -13.65
N PRO A 673 35.90 17.84 -14.56
CA PRO A 673 35.57 18.58 -15.80
C PRO A 673 34.60 17.81 -16.72
N ASN A 674 33.55 18.48 -17.18
CA ASN A 674 32.41 17.87 -17.88
C ASN A 674 32.16 18.51 -19.27
N PRO A 675 33.08 18.38 -20.23
CA PRO A 675 33.08 19.17 -21.46
C PRO A 675 31.83 18.95 -22.34
N GLN A 676 31.13 20.03 -22.66
CA GLN A 676 29.93 20.09 -23.50
C GLN A 676 30.25 20.63 -24.89
N ASN A 677 29.48 20.22 -25.91
CA ASN A 677 29.71 20.61 -27.31
C ASN A 677 28.42 21.06 -28.03
N SER A 678 28.49 21.35 -29.32
CA SER A 678 27.32 21.79 -30.10
C SER A 678 26.18 20.76 -30.25
N GLN A 679 26.33 19.55 -29.70
CA GLN A 679 25.32 18.49 -29.63
C GLN A 679 24.87 18.16 -28.20
N SER A 680 25.48 18.79 -27.19
CA SER A 680 25.05 18.68 -25.78
C SER A 680 23.68 19.31 -25.56
N PHE A 681 23.07 19.03 -24.41
CA PHE A 681 21.79 19.65 -24.07
C PHE A 681 21.94 21.15 -23.78
N ILE A 682 20.83 21.87 -23.90
CA ILE A 682 20.79 23.33 -23.69
C ILE A 682 20.69 23.66 -22.21
N GLU A 683 21.22 24.79 -21.77
CA GLU A 683 21.16 25.21 -20.38
C GLU A 683 20.72 26.68 -20.20
N PRO A 684 19.95 27.02 -19.16
CA PRO A 684 19.34 26.11 -18.18
C PRO A 684 18.28 25.19 -18.80
N ARG A 685 18.18 23.97 -18.27
CA ARG A 685 17.14 22.98 -18.61
C ARG A 685 16.43 22.49 -17.35
N SER A 686 15.30 21.81 -17.53
CA SER A 686 14.62 21.13 -16.42
C SER A 686 15.25 19.76 -16.18
N ALA A 687 15.49 19.40 -14.92
CA ALA A 687 15.81 18.03 -14.53
C ALA A 687 14.71 17.03 -15.01
N PRO A 688 15.03 15.73 -15.11
CA PRO A 688 14.02 14.71 -15.36
C PRO A 688 12.89 14.73 -14.33
N SER A 689 11.71 14.27 -14.73
CA SER A 689 10.57 14.19 -13.80
C SER A 689 10.81 13.16 -12.69
N VAL A 690 10.50 13.52 -11.44
CA VAL A 690 10.68 12.66 -10.25
C VAL A 690 9.99 11.30 -10.42
N PRO A 691 10.70 10.16 -10.24
CA PRO A 691 10.09 8.84 -10.27
C PRO A 691 9.20 8.62 -9.03
N VAL A 692 7.93 8.27 -9.24
CA VAL A 692 7.00 7.95 -8.15
C VAL A 692 7.15 6.47 -7.79
N LEU A 693 7.82 6.17 -6.68
CA LEU A 693 7.99 4.81 -6.18
C LEU A 693 6.67 4.22 -5.66
N SER A 694 6.51 2.92 -5.88
CA SER A 694 5.51 2.05 -5.28
C SER A 694 6.23 0.84 -4.69
N VAL A 695 5.97 0.56 -3.42
CA VAL A 695 6.64 -0.50 -2.64
C VAL A 695 5.62 -1.51 -2.14
N ASN A 696 5.91 -2.81 -2.30
CA ASN A 696 5.07 -3.90 -1.83
C ASN A 696 5.92 -4.97 -1.15
N TYR A 697 5.63 -5.32 0.10
CA TYR A 697 6.25 -6.45 0.77
C TYR A 697 5.48 -7.74 0.45
N GLU A 698 6.19 -8.75 -0.07
CA GLU A 698 5.67 -10.11 -0.28
C GLU A 698 6.39 -11.09 0.66
N ALA A 699 5.61 -11.72 1.53
CA ALA A 699 6.07 -12.67 2.53
C ALA A 699 6.24 -14.08 1.95
N GLU A 700 5.40 -14.48 0.99
CA GLU A 700 5.39 -15.83 0.37
C GLU A 700 6.04 -15.87 -1.04
N ALA A 701 7.00 -14.98 -1.32
CA ALA A 701 7.67 -14.84 -2.62
C ALA A 701 8.62 -16.01 -2.99
N HIS A 702 8.03 -17.12 -3.43
CA HIS A 702 8.70 -18.36 -3.85
C HIS A 702 9.51 -19.08 -2.77
N SER A 703 10.68 -18.57 -2.38
CA SER A 703 11.69 -19.26 -1.56
C SER A 703 12.37 -18.36 -0.52
N TYR A 704 11.91 -17.11 -0.42
CA TYR A 704 12.33 -16.08 0.53
C TYR A 704 11.23 -15.00 0.57
N ALA A 705 11.22 -14.15 1.59
CA ALA A 705 10.41 -12.93 1.54
C ALA A 705 11.15 -11.85 0.74
N ARG A 706 10.42 -10.92 0.11
CA ARG A 706 10.98 -9.83 -0.70
C ARG A 706 10.20 -8.53 -0.53
N ILE A 707 10.78 -7.45 -1.00
CA ILE A 707 10.10 -6.20 -1.32
C ILE A 707 10.18 -6.03 -2.84
N ASP A 708 9.03 -5.92 -3.47
CA ASP A 708 8.88 -5.55 -4.87
C ASP A 708 8.75 -4.02 -4.96
N LEU A 709 9.75 -3.40 -5.58
CA LEU A 709 9.79 -1.98 -5.89
C LEU A 709 9.44 -1.78 -7.36
N SER A 710 8.66 -0.73 -7.63
CA SER A 710 8.37 -0.26 -8.99
C SER A 710 8.28 1.26 -8.98
N TRP A 711 8.51 1.91 -10.12
CA TRP A 711 8.40 3.37 -10.21
C TRP A 711 7.80 3.83 -11.54
N SER A 712 7.26 5.04 -11.55
CA SER A 712 6.74 5.66 -12.77
C SER A 712 7.87 5.97 -13.75
N GLU A 713 7.61 5.74 -15.04
CA GLU A 713 8.47 6.19 -16.13
C GLU A 713 8.64 7.72 -16.08
N ALA A 714 9.89 8.17 -16.02
CA ALA A 714 10.29 9.56 -16.02
C ALA A 714 10.68 10.03 -17.43
N THR A 715 10.52 11.33 -17.69
CA THR A 715 10.94 11.99 -18.92
C THR A 715 12.01 13.04 -18.64
N ASP A 716 13.00 13.15 -19.55
CA ASP A 716 13.91 14.29 -19.61
C ASP A 716 13.22 15.59 -20.10
N PHE A 717 13.98 16.68 -20.20
CA PHE A 717 13.50 17.99 -20.68
C PHE A 717 12.96 17.98 -22.12
N GLN A 718 13.32 16.98 -22.95
CA GLN A 718 12.79 16.81 -24.31
C GLN A 718 11.51 15.97 -24.34
N GLY A 719 11.07 15.42 -23.20
CA GLY A 719 9.97 14.48 -23.09
C GLY A 719 10.34 13.06 -23.48
N SER A 720 11.63 12.72 -23.56
CA SER A 720 12.13 11.39 -23.87
C SER A 720 12.31 10.55 -22.60
N THR A 721 11.93 9.27 -22.68
CA THR A 721 12.10 8.28 -21.60
C THR A 721 13.27 7.34 -21.88
N SER A 722 13.68 7.19 -23.15
CA SER A 722 14.75 6.27 -23.58
C SER A 722 16.17 6.74 -23.26
N SER A 723 16.31 8.01 -22.89
CA SER A 723 17.54 8.69 -22.45
C SER A 723 17.71 8.66 -20.93
N VAL A 724 16.70 8.18 -20.19
CA VAL A 724 16.66 8.24 -18.72
C VAL A 724 17.22 6.96 -18.10
N VAL A 725 18.05 7.13 -17.08
CA VAL A 725 18.60 6.08 -16.22
C VAL A 725 18.12 6.33 -14.80
N TYR A 726 17.57 5.29 -14.16
CA TYR A 726 17.16 5.32 -12.77
C TYR A 726 18.28 4.79 -11.89
N VAL A 727 18.44 5.39 -10.71
CA VAL A 727 19.28 4.88 -9.63
C VAL A 727 18.41 4.70 -8.40
N LEU A 728 18.56 3.56 -7.72
CA LEU A 728 17.84 3.20 -6.50
C LEU A 728 18.84 3.05 -5.35
N PHE A 729 18.52 3.61 -4.18
CA PHE A 729 19.32 3.48 -2.96
C PHE A 729 18.48 2.93 -1.80
N ASP A 730 19.15 2.29 -0.85
CA ASP A 730 18.60 1.91 0.46
C ASP A 730 18.69 3.07 1.49
N GLU A 731 18.29 2.79 2.73
CA GLU A 731 18.30 3.74 3.84
C GLU A 731 19.69 4.27 4.24
N ASP A 732 20.75 3.52 3.94
CA ASP A 732 22.15 3.91 4.20
C ASP A 732 22.76 4.68 3.01
N GLY A 733 22.01 4.84 1.92
CA GLY A 733 22.45 5.51 0.69
C GLY A 733 23.29 4.63 -0.23
N ALA A 734 23.28 3.30 -0.06
CA ALA A 734 24.01 2.40 -0.94
C ALA A 734 23.23 2.12 -2.24
N GLU A 735 23.91 2.18 -3.39
CA GLU A 735 23.30 1.93 -4.70
C GLU A 735 22.86 0.45 -4.83
N LEU A 736 21.55 0.23 -4.89
CA LEU A 736 20.91 -1.07 -5.07
C LEU A 736 20.74 -1.44 -6.56
N TYR A 737 20.52 -0.44 -7.40
CA TYR A 737 20.26 -0.58 -8.84
C TYR A 737 20.64 0.68 -9.61
N ARG A 738 21.14 0.49 -10.83
CA ARG A 738 21.30 1.53 -11.85
C ARG A 738 20.98 0.96 -13.23
N GLY A 739 20.03 1.57 -13.95
CA GLY A 739 19.60 1.09 -15.26
C GLY A 739 18.28 1.70 -15.75
N SER A 740 17.67 1.07 -16.76
CA SER A 740 16.48 1.58 -17.45
C SER A 740 15.20 0.78 -17.16
N ASP A 741 15.26 -0.24 -16.32
CA ASP A 741 14.09 -0.99 -15.89
C ASP A 741 13.26 -0.13 -14.91
N LEU A 742 11.99 -0.49 -14.71
CA LEU A 742 11.04 0.23 -13.85
C LEU A 742 10.64 -0.57 -12.60
N GLU A 743 11.32 -1.69 -12.35
CA GLU A 743 11.01 -2.67 -11.31
C GLU A 743 12.31 -3.24 -10.70
N TYR A 744 12.32 -3.49 -9.40
CA TYR A 744 13.44 -4.09 -8.67
C TYR A 744 12.94 -5.01 -7.54
N GLU A 745 13.50 -6.22 -7.44
CA GLU A 745 13.24 -7.15 -6.35
C GLU A 745 14.34 -7.03 -5.29
N HIS A 746 14.00 -6.54 -4.09
CA HIS A 746 14.88 -6.53 -2.93
C HIS A 746 14.59 -7.74 -2.03
N ARG A 747 15.55 -8.64 -1.85
CA ARG A 747 15.36 -9.84 -1.01
C ARG A 747 15.48 -9.53 0.48
N ILE A 748 14.49 -9.97 1.26
CA ILE A 748 14.45 -9.80 2.71
C ILE A 748 15.15 -10.92 3.45
N ILE A 749 16.04 -10.51 4.37
CA ILE A 749 16.75 -11.37 5.33
C ILE A 749 16.67 -10.85 6.77
N GLU A 750 16.16 -9.63 6.99
CA GLU A 750 15.95 -9.05 8.30
C GLU A 750 14.46 -8.68 8.42
N VAL A 751 13.81 -9.08 9.51
CA VAL A 751 12.41 -8.78 9.80
C VAL A 751 12.32 -7.88 11.02
N ASN A 752 11.11 -7.41 11.37
CA ASN A 752 10.86 -6.57 12.54
C ASN A 752 11.42 -5.14 12.41
N ARG A 753 11.47 -4.60 11.20
CA ARG A 753 11.99 -3.27 10.91
C ARG A 753 11.27 -2.59 9.74
N ASP A 754 11.44 -1.29 9.64
CA ASP A 754 11.11 -0.52 8.44
C ASP A 754 12.29 -0.56 7.46
N TYR A 755 11.95 -0.47 6.17
CA TYR A 755 12.86 -0.31 5.04
C TYR A 755 12.47 0.95 4.29
N ASP A 756 13.44 1.82 4.03
CA ASP A 756 13.27 3.07 3.29
C ASP A 756 14.08 3.01 2.00
N PHE A 757 13.43 3.33 0.88
CA PHE A 757 14.06 3.35 -0.43
C PHE A 757 13.94 4.72 -1.06
N THR A 758 14.96 5.10 -1.82
CA THR A 758 14.96 6.32 -2.61
C THR A 758 15.32 6.02 -4.06
N ALA A 759 14.69 6.69 -5.01
CA ALA A 759 15.08 6.60 -6.42
C ALA A 759 15.15 7.98 -7.07
N GLN A 760 16.07 8.12 -8.00
CA GLN A 760 16.32 9.35 -8.75
C GLN A 760 16.47 9.01 -10.23
N ALA A 761 15.92 9.85 -11.10
CA ALA A 761 16.00 9.71 -12.55
C ALA A 761 17.04 10.68 -13.10
N PHE A 762 17.97 10.19 -13.92
CA PHE A 762 19.03 10.96 -14.55
C PHE A 762 18.87 10.90 -16.07
N ASP A 763 19.11 12.00 -16.78
CA ASP A 763 19.20 11.96 -18.24
C ASP A 763 20.60 11.59 -18.76
N ALA A 764 20.77 11.64 -20.08
CA ALA A 764 21.97 11.21 -20.79
C ALA A 764 23.24 11.99 -20.43
N GLU A 765 23.12 13.18 -19.84
CA GLU A 765 24.25 14.02 -19.40
C GLU A 765 24.35 14.10 -17.86
N GLY A 766 23.55 13.30 -17.13
CA GLY A 766 23.71 13.14 -15.69
C GLY A 766 22.96 14.13 -14.81
N PHE A 767 22.06 14.97 -15.35
CA PHE A 767 21.21 15.81 -14.50
C PHE A 767 20.14 14.96 -13.82
N GLY A 768 20.19 14.90 -12.49
CA GLY A 768 19.25 14.14 -11.65
C GLY A 768 17.97 14.91 -11.33
N SER A 769 16.85 14.19 -11.28
CA SER A 769 15.55 14.66 -10.75
C SER A 769 15.65 14.96 -9.25
N ASP A 770 14.59 15.54 -8.64
CA ASP A 770 14.42 15.37 -7.19
C ASP A 770 14.28 13.87 -6.85
N VAL A 771 14.47 13.55 -5.57
CA VAL A 771 14.43 12.17 -5.06
C VAL A 771 12.99 11.72 -4.77
N GLY A 772 12.56 10.63 -5.41
CA GLY A 772 11.35 9.91 -5.03
C GLY A 772 11.63 8.95 -3.87
N THR A 773 10.69 8.78 -2.94
CA THR A 773 10.87 7.94 -1.74
C THR A 773 9.72 6.96 -1.52
N ALA A 774 10.00 5.82 -0.90
CA ALA A 774 9.00 4.87 -0.44
C ALA A 774 9.47 4.07 0.78
N SER A 775 8.56 3.86 1.73
CA SER A 775 8.82 3.15 3.00
C SER A 775 7.90 1.94 3.14
N VAL A 776 8.41 0.82 3.66
CA VAL A 776 7.58 -0.35 3.99
C VAL A 776 8.02 -1.02 5.29
N ASN A 777 7.04 -1.34 6.13
CA ASN A 777 7.26 -2.13 7.34
C ASN A 777 7.32 -3.63 7.00
N VAL A 778 8.43 -4.28 7.34
CA VAL A 778 8.56 -5.73 7.31
C VAL A 778 8.28 -6.27 8.72
N PRO A 779 7.11 -6.91 8.94
CA PRO A 779 6.71 -7.35 10.27
C PRO A 779 7.58 -8.52 10.75
N ASN A 780 7.71 -8.65 12.06
CA ASN A 780 8.28 -9.85 12.67
C ASN A 780 7.40 -11.08 12.38
N TYR A 781 8.01 -12.26 12.29
CA TYR A 781 7.30 -13.52 12.10
C TYR A 781 6.59 -13.97 13.40
N ILE A 782 7.20 -13.77 14.58
CA ILE A 782 6.50 -13.95 15.86
C ILE A 782 5.86 -12.63 16.29
N SER A 783 4.68 -12.68 16.92
CA SER A 783 4.00 -11.48 17.42
C SER A 783 4.35 -11.12 18.86
N SER A 784 4.94 -12.03 19.64
CA SER A 784 5.71 -11.68 20.84
C SER A 784 6.69 -12.77 21.27
N LEU A 785 7.76 -12.33 21.94
CA LEU A 785 8.64 -13.15 22.76
C LEU A 785 8.66 -12.57 24.18
N ASN A 786 8.40 -13.39 25.19
CA ASN A 786 8.55 -13.02 26.60
C ASN A 786 8.89 -14.26 27.44
N TRP A 787 9.21 -14.07 28.72
CA TRP A 787 9.47 -15.18 29.64
C TRP A 787 8.85 -14.91 31.01
N THR A 788 8.60 -15.97 31.75
CA THR A 788 8.16 -15.93 33.15
C THR A 788 9.01 -16.87 34.00
N GLU A 789 9.26 -16.51 35.26
CA GLU A 789 9.86 -17.45 36.21
C GLU A 789 8.85 -18.55 36.56
N SER A 790 9.30 -19.81 36.54
CA SER A 790 8.48 -20.97 36.89
C SER A 790 8.24 -21.03 38.40
N ALA A 791 7.06 -21.51 38.81
CA ALA A 791 6.76 -21.76 40.22
C ALA A 791 7.67 -22.84 40.87
N ASP A 792 8.38 -23.63 40.07
CA ASP A 792 9.38 -24.63 40.53
C ASP A 792 10.83 -24.05 40.59
N SER A 793 11.01 -22.76 40.33
CA SER A 793 12.31 -22.06 40.38
C SER A 793 12.84 -21.94 41.82
N THR A 794 14.16 -22.02 42.01
CA THR A 794 14.82 -21.69 43.29
C THR A 794 16.06 -20.83 43.05
N PRO A 795 16.57 -20.09 44.05
CA PRO A 795 17.78 -19.27 43.88
C PRO A 795 19.02 -20.05 43.40
N GLU A 796 19.10 -21.35 43.72
CA GLU A 796 20.19 -22.25 43.32
C GLU A 796 19.90 -23.03 42.03
N ASN A 797 18.68 -22.95 41.50
CA ASN A 797 18.25 -23.59 40.26
C ASN A 797 17.12 -22.75 39.63
N PRO A 798 17.45 -21.62 38.99
CA PRO A 798 16.45 -20.77 38.37
C PRO A 798 15.82 -21.48 37.15
N ILE A 799 14.51 -21.34 36.98
CA ILE A 799 13.76 -21.95 35.88
C ILE A 799 12.88 -20.89 35.23
N TYR A 800 13.09 -20.63 33.95
CA TYR A 800 12.27 -19.71 33.16
C TYR A 800 11.47 -20.45 32.09
N ILE A 801 10.27 -19.97 31.80
CA ILE A 801 9.39 -20.42 30.72
C ILE A 801 9.41 -19.34 29.66
N LEU A 802 9.92 -19.66 28.47
CA LEU A 802 9.90 -18.82 27.28
C LEU A 802 8.56 -18.99 26.56
N ASN A 803 7.84 -17.90 26.39
CA ASN A 803 6.55 -17.83 25.73
C ASN A 803 6.75 -17.19 24.34
N ILE A 804 6.36 -17.91 23.30
CA ILE A 804 6.46 -17.49 21.91
C ILE A 804 5.04 -17.40 21.35
N ALA A 805 4.63 -16.25 20.83
CA ALA A 805 3.31 -16.05 20.25
C ALA A 805 3.36 -15.72 18.75
N TRP A 806 2.29 -16.03 18.03
CA TRP A 806 2.15 -15.71 16.60
C TRP A 806 0.69 -15.43 16.23
N ASP A 807 0.50 -14.55 15.25
CA ASP A 807 -0.84 -14.18 14.76
C ASP A 807 -1.34 -15.12 13.65
N VAL A 808 -0.42 -15.73 12.90
CA VAL A 808 -0.67 -16.64 11.75
C VAL A 808 0.18 -17.92 11.92
N TYR A 809 -0.28 -19.06 11.42
CA TYR A 809 0.49 -20.31 11.45
C TYR A 809 0.41 -21.10 10.13
N PRO A 810 1.54 -21.54 9.53
CA PRO A 810 2.93 -21.27 9.92
C PRO A 810 3.24 -19.78 9.97
N PHE A 811 4.09 -19.38 10.92
CA PHE A 811 4.45 -17.96 11.11
C PHE A 811 5.70 -17.56 10.33
N VAL A 812 6.48 -18.53 9.84
CA VAL A 812 7.54 -18.30 8.86
C VAL A 812 6.95 -18.57 7.47
N PRO A 813 6.72 -17.53 6.65
CA PRO A 813 5.95 -17.60 5.39
C PRO A 813 6.73 -18.22 4.21
N VAL A 814 7.87 -18.86 4.48
CA VAL A 814 8.83 -19.27 3.44
C VAL A 814 8.93 -20.79 3.36
N ASN A 815 8.68 -21.31 2.16
CA ASN A 815 8.86 -22.72 1.81
C ASN A 815 9.94 -22.85 0.75
N ILE A 816 10.94 -23.72 0.96
CA ILE A 816 12.09 -23.84 0.06
C ILE A 816 11.90 -25.09 -0.81
N PRO A 817 11.58 -24.95 -2.11
CA PRO A 817 11.32 -26.07 -3.00
C PRO A 817 12.59 -26.86 -3.31
N PHE A 818 12.43 -28.16 -3.58
CA PHE A 818 13.49 -29.04 -4.06
C PHE A 818 13.10 -29.59 -5.44
N ASN A 819 13.91 -29.34 -6.47
CA ASN A 819 13.60 -29.63 -7.88
C ASN A 819 12.24 -29.07 -8.38
N GLY A 820 11.76 -27.98 -7.79
CA GLY A 820 10.47 -27.36 -8.14
C GLY A 820 9.26 -27.94 -7.42
N GLU A 821 9.44 -28.94 -6.54
CA GLU A 821 8.37 -29.48 -5.68
C GLU A 821 8.56 -28.97 -4.24
N VAL A 822 7.45 -28.57 -3.61
CA VAL A 822 7.39 -28.27 -2.16
C VAL A 822 6.95 -29.54 -1.44
N PHE A 823 7.75 -29.98 -0.47
CA PHE A 823 7.49 -31.17 0.35
C PHE A 823 7.10 -30.75 1.78
N ASP A 824 6.82 -31.73 2.65
CA ASP A 824 6.57 -31.54 4.10
C ASP A 824 7.59 -30.56 4.72
N SER A 825 7.19 -29.29 4.88
CA SER A 825 8.04 -28.21 5.39
C SER A 825 8.08 -28.19 6.92
N TYR A 826 9.17 -27.68 7.47
CA TYR A 826 9.31 -27.45 8.90
C TYR A 826 10.05 -26.14 9.06
N HIS A 827 9.58 -25.30 9.96
CA HIS A 827 10.29 -24.09 10.34
C HIS A 827 11.02 -24.30 11.66
N THR A 828 12.13 -23.60 11.85
CA THR A 828 12.87 -23.62 13.12
C THR A 828 13.14 -22.21 13.57
N VAL A 829 12.80 -21.93 14.82
CA VAL A 829 13.20 -20.71 15.52
C VAL A 829 14.39 -21.05 16.38
N VAL A 830 15.47 -20.29 16.22
CA VAL A 830 16.74 -20.46 16.92
C VAL A 830 16.99 -19.21 17.76
N PHE A 831 17.48 -19.42 18.98
CA PHE A 831 17.65 -18.36 19.97
C PHE A 831 19.13 -18.19 20.33
N GLN A 832 19.65 -16.99 20.18
CA GLN A 832 20.98 -16.59 20.60
C GLN A 832 20.91 -15.78 21.90
N LEU A 833 21.81 -16.06 22.83
CA LEU A 833 21.98 -15.31 24.07
C LEU A 833 23.19 -14.39 23.92
N ASN A 834 23.02 -13.07 24.09
CA ASN A 834 24.11 -12.10 24.11
C ASN A 834 25.05 -12.14 22.87
N SER A 835 24.53 -12.47 21.70
CA SER A 835 25.29 -12.55 20.45
C SER A 835 24.40 -12.42 19.23
N ASP A 836 24.96 -11.89 18.13
CA ASP A 836 24.29 -11.67 16.85
C ASP A 836 23.55 -12.91 16.32
N PRO A 837 22.43 -12.74 15.58
CA PRO A 837 21.63 -13.86 15.10
C PRO A 837 22.49 -14.79 14.23
N PHE A 838 22.40 -16.10 14.45
CA PHE A 838 23.17 -17.05 13.65
C PHE A 838 22.52 -17.20 12.28
N THR A 839 23.29 -17.07 11.19
CA THR A 839 22.77 -17.03 9.81
C THR A 839 23.28 -18.16 8.90
N GLU A 840 24.15 -19.06 9.39
CA GLU A 840 24.68 -20.15 8.56
C GLU A 840 23.65 -21.29 8.34
N THR A 841 23.73 -21.97 7.20
CA THR A 841 22.92 -23.16 6.88
C THR A 841 23.35 -24.39 7.69
N MET A 842 22.39 -25.15 8.22
CA MET A 842 22.66 -26.18 9.24
C MET A 842 22.65 -27.61 8.69
N GLY A 843 23.64 -28.39 9.14
CA GLY A 843 23.98 -29.72 8.60
C GLY A 843 23.58 -30.95 9.43
N HIS A 844 24.06 -32.13 9.02
CA HIS A 844 23.79 -33.48 9.54
C HIS A 844 23.79 -33.63 11.07
N SER A 845 24.61 -32.85 11.78
CA SER A 845 24.72 -32.87 13.24
C SER A 845 23.40 -32.54 13.94
N PHE A 846 22.57 -31.67 13.34
CA PHE A 846 21.28 -31.21 13.86
C PHE A 846 20.27 -32.35 14.13
N GLU A 847 20.11 -33.25 13.16
CA GLU A 847 19.12 -34.34 13.24
C GLU A 847 19.56 -35.49 14.15
N THR A 848 20.87 -35.66 14.39
CA THR A 848 21.40 -36.87 15.04
C THR A 848 21.70 -36.67 16.52
N TYR A 849 22.23 -35.51 16.91
CA TYR A 849 22.73 -35.29 18.27
C TYR A 849 21.95 -34.22 19.05
N GLY A 850 21.07 -33.48 18.36
CA GLY A 850 20.72 -32.15 18.80
C GLY A 850 21.92 -31.20 18.70
N TRP A 851 21.66 -29.94 19.01
CA TRP A 851 22.72 -28.96 19.18
C TRP A 851 23.67 -29.43 20.29
N SER A 852 24.96 -29.05 20.20
CA SER A 852 26.12 -29.34 21.08
C SER A 852 27.17 -30.34 20.58
N ALA A 853 26.89 -31.22 19.61
CA ALA A 853 27.88 -32.20 19.13
C ALA A 853 28.94 -31.63 18.16
N GLY A 854 29.30 -30.35 18.27
CA GLY A 854 30.31 -29.74 17.38
C GLY A 854 30.49 -28.22 17.43
N GLY A 855 30.40 -27.56 18.60
CA GLY A 855 31.06 -26.27 18.90
C GLY A 855 30.97 -25.06 17.93
N ALA A 856 30.01 -25.00 17.00
CA ALA A 856 30.01 -24.02 15.91
C ALA A 856 29.08 -22.80 16.10
N MET A 857 28.01 -22.92 16.90
CA MET A 857 27.10 -21.79 17.18
C MET A 857 27.60 -21.01 18.41
N PRO A 858 27.82 -19.69 18.31
CA PRO A 858 28.12 -18.86 19.47
C PRO A 858 26.88 -18.74 20.38
N ASN A 859 27.13 -18.72 21.70
CA ASN A 859 26.18 -18.48 22.78
C ASN A 859 24.71 -18.93 22.55
N PRO A 860 24.46 -20.23 22.28
CA PRO A 860 23.10 -20.74 22.09
C PRO A 860 22.27 -20.65 23.38
N LEU A 861 21.07 -20.07 23.32
CA LEU A 861 20.09 -20.19 24.39
C LEU A 861 19.42 -21.56 24.32
N TRP A 862 19.57 -22.39 25.35
CA TRP A 862 19.02 -23.74 25.36
C TRP A 862 17.58 -23.73 25.87
N VAL A 863 16.67 -24.36 25.13
CA VAL A 863 15.28 -24.56 25.53
C VAL A 863 14.92 -26.03 25.60
N GLN A 864 13.88 -26.33 26.38
CA GLN A 864 13.27 -27.64 26.53
C GLN A 864 11.82 -27.59 26.05
N TYR A 865 11.47 -28.50 25.13
CA TYR A 865 10.10 -28.62 24.62
C TYR A 865 9.70 -30.09 24.43
N PRO A 866 8.41 -30.43 24.56
CA PRO A 866 7.90 -31.76 24.28
C PRO A 866 7.94 -32.02 22.77
N ARG A 867 8.56 -33.12 22.35
CA ARG A 867 8.68 -33.50 20.93
C ARG A 867 7.70 -34.62 20.55
N CYS A 868 7.51 -34.84 19.25
CA CYS A 868 6.51 -35.73 18.65
C CYS A 868 6.40 -37.19 19.17
N VAL A 869 7.34 -37.68 20.00
CA VAL A 869 7.25 -39.01 20.65
C VAL A 869 6.87 -38.96 22.14
N GLY A 870 6.49 -37.80 22.66
CA GLY A 870 5.90 -37.64 24.00
C GLY A 870 6.92 -37.50 25.14
N ASP A 871 8.20 -37.32 24.83
CA ASP A 871 9.26 -36.95 25.78
C ASP A 871 9.81 -35.54 25.48
N VAL A 872 10.66 -35.03 26.37
CA VAL A 872 11.20 -33.66 26.29
C VAL A 872 12.55 -33.65 25.56
N ARG A 873 12.70 -32.75 24.59
CA ARG A 873 13.96 -32.47 23.89
C ARG A 873 14.63 -31.24 24.49
N LYS A 874 15.97 -31.26 24.60
CA LYS A 874 16.81 -30.08 24.85
C LYS A 874 17.49 -29.66 23.56
N SER A 875 17.44 -28.38 23.21
CA SER A 875 17.89 -27.85 21.89
C SER A 875 18.04 -26.34 21.97
N SER A 876 18.91 -25.72 21.16
CA SER A 876 19.02 -24.25 21.08
C SER A 876 18.04 -23.61 20.08
N GLY A 877 16.86 -24.22 19.97
CA GLY A 877 15.85 -23.85 18.98
C GLY A 877 14.76 -24.91 18.86
N ILE A 878 13.55 -24.47 18.48
CA ILE A 878 12.32 -25.27 18.42
C ILE A 878 11.98 -25.53 16.95
N ILE A 879 11.71 -26.80 16.62
CA ILE A 879 11.27 -27.21 15.29
C ILE A 879 9.73 -27.24 15.27
N PHE A 880 9.13 -26.44 14.41
CA PHE A 880 7.70 -26.30 14.23
C PHE A 880 7.23 -27.10 13.00
N PRO A 881 6.21 -27.97 13.13
CA PRO A 881 5.61 -28.67 12.00
C PRO A 881 4.39 -27.93 11.44
N ASP A 882 4.42 -27.52 10.16
CA ASP A 882 3.36 -26.75 9.51
C ASP A 882 1.95 -27.34 9.65
N THR A 883 1.85 -28.67 9.75
CA THR A 883 0.61 -29.43 9.91
C THR A 883 0.78 -30.59 10.89
N GLU A 884 -0.32 -30.98 11.54
CA GLU A 884 -0.33 -32.12 12.47
C GLU A 884 0.19 -33.44 11.86
N LYS A 885 0.06 -33.63 10.55
CA LYS A 885 0.45 -34.87 9.84
C LYS A 885 1.97 -35.09 9.84
N GLN A 886 2.74 -34.03 10.05
CA GLN A 886 4.19 -34.04 10.02
C GLN A 886 4.83 -34.48 11.34
N CYS A 887 4.04 -34.52 12.41
CA CYS A 887 4.43 -35.04 13.71
C CYS A 887 4.12 -36.54 13.79
N ASN A 888 5.13 -37.42 13.66
CA ASN A 888 4.91 -38.86 13.72
C ASN A 888 6.05 -39.63 14.41
N GLY A 889 5.70 -40.75 15.05
CA GLY A 889 6.61 -41.54 15.88
C GLY A 889 7.50 -42.55 15.14
N LEU A 890 7.76 -42.36 13.85
CA LEU A 890 8.72 -43.20 13.11
C LEU A 890 10.13 -42.61 13.24
N PHE A 891 11.14 -43.49 13.34
CA PHE A 891 12.53 -43.06 13.56
C PHE A 891 13.14 -42.42 12.29
N GLY A 892 13.61 -41.18 12.43
CA GLY A 892 14.35 -40.40 11.41
C GLY A 892 13.62 -39.14 10.95
N SER A 893 14.36 -38.17 10.38
CA SER A 893 13.85 -36.86 9.89
C SER A 893 13.30 -35.93 11.00
N PRO A 894 13.15 -34.60 10.76
CA PRO A 894 12.45 -33.66 11.67
C PRO A 894 11.11 -34.17 12.22
N LYS A 895 10.43 -35.12 11.56
CA LYS A 895 9.17 -35.74 12.00
C LYS A 895 9.21 -36.27 13.45
N PHE A 896 10.38 -36.76 13.87
CA PHE A 896 10.66 -37.30 15.20
C PHE A 896 11.12 -36.23 16.22
N LEU A 897 11.50 -35.05 15.73
CA LEU A 897 12.20 -34.00 16.49
C LEU A 897 11.39 -32.70 16.64
N ALA A 898 10.35 -32.52 15.84
CA ALA A 898 9.40 -31.42 15.92
C ALA A 898 8.66 -31.38 17.26
N LEU A 899 8.20 -30.19 17.61
CA LEU A 899 7.29 -29.92 18.72
C LEU A 899 6.05 -30.82 18.61
N HIS A 900 5.65 -31.43 19.74
CA HIS A 900 4.46 -32.26 19.79
C HIS A 900 3.21 -31.39 19.60
N LYS A 901 2.32 -31.76 18.65
CA LYS A 901 1.19 -30.94 18.23
C LYS A 901 0.26 -30.49 19.38
N ASP A 902 0.10 -31.31 20.42
CA ASP A 902 -0.74 -30.99 21.59
C ASP A 902 -0.23 -29.78 22.41
N TYR A 903 0.96 -29.27 22.09
CA TYR A 903 1.58 -28.08 22.68
C TYR A 903 1.69 -26.91 21.70
N LEU A 904 1.16 -27.05 20.47
CA LEU A 904 0.82 -25.90 19.63
C LEU A 904 -0.52 -25.36 20.13
N ALA A 905 -0.50 -24.29 20.94
CA ALA A 905 -1.72 -23.59 21.30
C ALA A 905 -2.18 -22.67 20.14
N ASP A 906 -3.46 -22.28 20.13
CA ASP A 906 -3.97 -21.27 19.19
C ASP A 906 -3.29 -19.91 19.46
N GLY A 907 -2.19 -19.67 18.74
CA GLY A 907 -1.40 -18.43 18.80
C GLY A 907 -0.14 -18.48 19.68
N GLY A 908 0.38 -19.65 20.08
CA GLY A 908 1.68 -19.71 20.77
C GLY A 908 2.16 -21.07 21.27
N VAL A 909 3.36 -21.08 21.86
CA VAL A 909 3.96 -22.22 22.59
C VAL A 909 4.75 -21.74 23.80
N GLU A 910 4.77 -22.55 24.85
CA GLU A 910 5.65 -22.41 26.02
C GLU A 910 6.82 -23.41 25.95
N ALA A 911 8.05 -22.97 26.21
CA ALA A 911 9.24 -23.81 26.27
C ALA A 911 10.12 -23.43 27.46
N THR A 912 10.62 -24.40 28.24
CA THR A 912 11.42 -24.10 29.44
C THR A 912 12.86 -23.77 29.06
N ILE A 913 13.39 -22.61 29.45
CA ILE A 913 14.82 -22.31 29.30
C ILE A 913 15.62 -23.29 30.17
N PHE A 914 16.61 -23.94 29.58
CA PHE A 914 17.44 -24.93 30.26
C PHE A 914 18.50 -24.21 31.11
N ASN A 915 18.47 -24.45 32.42
CA ASN A 915 19.26 -23.77 33.46
C ASN A 915 20.76 -23.55 33.09
N LEU A 916 21.42 -24.51 32.41
CA LEU A 916 22.82 -24.37 31.98
C LEU A 916 23.08 -23.25 30.94
N SER A 917 22.07 -22.53 30.46
CA SER A 917 22.24 -21.40 29.53
C SER A 917 22.94 -20.19 30.17
N PHE A 918 22.78 -20.00 31.49
CA PHE A 918 23.30 -18.85 32.24
C PHE A 918 24.47 -19.23 33.18
N GLY A 919 24.97 -20.46 33.09
CA GLY A 919 26.00 -20.98 33.99
C GLY A 919 25.46 -21.35 35.38
N ASP A 920 26.13 -20.88 36.43
CA ASP A 920 25.76 -21.12 37.84
C ASP A 920 24.86 -20.00 38.43
N GLY A 921 24.31 -19.09 37.59
CA GLY A 921 23.55 -17.91 38.02
C GLY A 921 22.23 -17.71 37.27
N ALA A 922 21.41 -16.78 37.76
CA ALA A 922 20.21 -16.30 37.07
C ALA A 922 20.57 -15.25 35.99
N PRO A 923 19.73 -15.06 34.95
CA PRO A 923 19.89 -13.97 33.99
C PRO A 923 19.84 -12.61 34.69
N THR A 924 20.59 -11.67 34.12
CA THR A 924 20.71 -10.27 34.52
C THR A 924 19.93 -9.37 33.55
N ALA A 925 19.75 -8.10 33.91
CA ALA A 925 19.10 -7.12 33.04
C ALA A 925 19.95 -6.74 31.79
N GLU A 926 21.22 -7.15 31.75
CA GLU A 926 22.10 -6.97 30.59
C GLU A 926 22.01 -8.15 29.61
N ASP A 927 21.49 -9.31 30.05
CA ASP A 927 21.29 -10.47 29.18
C ASP A 927 20.13 -10.22 28.20
N TYR A 928 20.26 -10.69 26.96
CA TYR A 928 19.24 -10.55 25.93
C TYR A 928 19.19 -11.73 24.95
N ILE A 929 17.99 -11.97 24.41
CA ILE A 929 17.74 -12.94 23.34
C ILE A 929 17.69 -12.21 21.98
N MET A 930 18.24 -12.84 20.94
CA MET A 930 17.94 -12.52 19.53
C MET A 930 17.58 -13.80 18.77
N ILE A 931 17.02 -13.65 17.55
CA ILE A 931 16.26 -14.72 16.90
C ILE A 931 16.68 -14.91 15.44
N SER A 932 16.85 -16.15 15.02
CA SER A 932 16.97 -16.53 13.62
C SER A 932 15.92 -17.55 13.18
N TYR A 933 15.37 -17.35 11.99
CA TYR A 933 14.35 -18.17 11.35
C TYR A 933 14.92 -19.05 10.25
N TYR A 934 14.48 -20.31 10.22
CA TYR A 934 14.98 -21.35 9.33
C TYR A 934 13.83 -22.16 8.71
N ALA A 935 14.01 -22.63 7.47
CA ALA A 935 13.06 -23.49 6.75
C ALA A 935 13.72 -24.78 6.26
N TYR A 936 12.93 -25.86 6.11
CA TYR A 936 13.41 -27.19 5.76
C TYR A 936 13.46 -27.46 4.26
N VAL A 937 14.49 -28.18 3.81
CA VAL A 937 14.70 -28.61 2.43
C VAL A 937 14.86 -30.12 2.39
N SER A 938 13.88 -30.83 1.82
CA SER A 938 13.96 -32.29 1.67
C SER A 938 14.72 -32.70 0.41
N ASN A 939 15.91 -33.29 0.56
CA ASN A 939 16.58 -33.98 -0.54
C ASN A 939 16.30 -35.49 -0.49
N LEU A 940 15.52 -36.00 -1.45
CA LEU A 940 15.16 -37.43 -1.54
C LEU A 940 16.24 -38.32 -2.20
N SER A 941 17.38 -37.76 -2.66
CA SER A 941 18.28 -38.44 -3.61
C SER A 941 19.61 -38.97 -3.04
N THR A 942 20.06 -38.52 -1.87
CA THR A 942 21.32 -38.98 -1.25
C THR A 942 21.22 -39.07 0.27
N ASN A 943 21.87 -40.09 0.86
CA ASN A 943 22.03 -40.24 2.31
C ASN A 943 23.06 -39.26 2.89
N GLN A 944 22.89 -37.95 2.65
CA GLN A 944 23.68 -36.89 3.27
C GLN A 944 22.77 -35.74 3.69
N ASN A 945 22.70 -35.53 5.00
CA ASN A 945 21.70 -34.68 5.66
C ASN A 945 22.27 -33.26 5.81
N SER A 946 21.65 -32.24 5.23
CA SER A 946 21.94 -30.81 5.49
C SER A 946 20.76 -29.96 5.04
N ASN A 947 19.74 -29.88 5.90
CA ASN A 947 18.37 -29.64 5.43
C ASN A 947 17.68 -28.42 6.06
N MET A 948 18.32 -27.61 6.92
CA MET A 948 17.72 -26.40 7.48
C MET A 948 18.48 -25.17 6.98
N ARG A 949 17.82 -24.33 6.17
CA ARG A 949 18.41 -23.10 5.60
C ARG A 949 17.91 -21.86 6.33
N PHE A 950 18.80 -20.90 6.50
CA PHE A 950 18.47 -19.57 7.03
C PHE A 950 17.47 -18.89 6.09
N VAL A 951 16.45 -18.28 6.68
CA VAL A 951 15.38 -17.54 5.99
C VAL A 951 15.54 -16.06 6.28
N ALA A 952 15.45 -15.69 7.56
CA ALA A 952 15.54 -14.32 8.03
C ALA A 952 16.00 -14.27 9.50
N MET A 953 16.38 -13.10 9.99
CA MET A 953 16.71 -12.82 11.39
C MET A 953 15.89 -11.66 11.93
N ASP A 954 15.75 -11.62 13.24
CA ASP A 954 15.25 -10.48 13.99
C ASP A 954 16.39 -9.96 14.87
N THR A 955 16.81 -8.73 14.61
CA THR A 955 17.92 -8.05 15.28
C THR A 955 17.50 -7.30 16.55
N GLN A 956 16.19 -7.30 16.88
CA GLN A 956 15.72 -6.75 18.14
C GLN A 956 16.29 -7.55 19.33
N ARG A 957 16.91 -6.85 20.28
CA ARG A 957 17.38 -7.41 21.55
C ARG A 957 16.24 -7.50 22.56
N TYR A 958 15.87 -8.71 22.94
CA TYR A 958 14.87 -8.98 23.97
C TYR A 958 15.58 -9.16 25.33
N TYR A 959 15.74 -8.06 26.08
CA TYR A 959 16.45 -8.02 27.37
C TYR A 959 15.66 -8.68 28.52
N PHE A 960 16.32 -9.44 29.37
CA PHE A 960 15.70 -10.13 30.51
C PHE A 960 15.21 -9.15 31.60
N GLU A 961 13.91 -9.14 31.87
CA GLU A 961 13.34 -8.44 33.03
C GLU A 961 13.71 -9.17 34.33
N VAL A 962 14.52 -8.53 35.17
CA VAL A 962 14.88 -9.04 36.51
C VAL A 962 13.94 -8.44 37.56
N PRO A 963 13.36 -9.24 38.48
CA PRO A 963 12.58 -8.70 39.59
C PRO A 963 13.45 -7.79 40.47
N VAL A 964 13.10 -6.50 40.52
CA VAL A 964 13.71 -5.57 41.48
C VAL A 964 13.33 -6.04 42.88
N ALA A 965 14.33 -6.40 43.70
CA ALA A 965 14.09 -6.75 45.09
C ALA A 965 13.38 -5.58 45.80
N PRO A 966 12.31 -5.83 46.58
CA PRO A 966 11.67 -4.76 47.33
C PRO A 966 12.71 -4.14 48.28
N VAL A 967 12.86 -2.83 48.21
CA VAL A 967 13.65 -2.08 49.19
C VAL A 967 12.96 -2.27 50.54
N GLU A 968 13.66 -2.87 51.51
CA GLU A 968 13.18 -2.90 52.89
C GLU A 968 13.18 -1.45 53.40
N GLU A 969 12.00 -0.86 53.57
CA GLU A 969 11.85 0.38 54.31
C GLU A 969 12.18 0.08 55.78
N GLU A 970 13.31 0.60 56.28
CA GLU A 970 13.62 0.58 57.71
C GLU A 970 12.52 1.36 58.46
N GLU A 971 11.83 0.70 59.39
CA GLU A 971 10.80 1.34 60.21
C GLU A 971 11.42 2.44 61.08
N GLU A 972 11.07 3.71 60.81
CA GLU A 972 11.42 4.82 61.70
C GLU A 972 10.74 4.64 63.07
N GLU A 973 11.49 4.24 64.10
CA GLU A 973 10.98 4.20 65.48
C GLU A 973 10.61 5.61 65.97
N GLU A 974 9.33 5.83 66.32
CA GLU A 974 8.86 7.05 66.98
C GLU A 974 9.54 7.25 68.35
N VAL A 975 10.57 8.10 68.41
CA VAL A 975 11.18 8.51 69.68
C VAL A 975 10.36 9.62 70.35
N VAL A 976 9.59 9.24 71.36
CA VAL A 976 8.92 10.18 72.28
C VAL A 976 9.96 10.82 73.21
N VAL A 977 9.99 12.15 73.24
CA VAL A 977 10.90 12.95 74.08
C VAL A 977 10.28 13.21 75.46
N GLU A 978 10.93 12.77 76.55
CA GLU A 978 10.93 13.49 77.83
C GLU A 978 12.28 13.36 78.59
N GLU A 979 12.90 14.53 78.77
CA GLU A 979 13.67 15.03 79.92
C GLU A 979 15.00 14.39 80.45
N GLU A 980 16.01 15.27 80.41
CA GLU A 980 17.00 15.58 81.46
C GLU A 980 18.33 14.77 81.63
N ASN A 981 19.40 15.52 81.30
CA ASN A 981 20.55 15.86 82.17
C ASN A 981 21.88 15.06 82.15
N VAL A 982 22.95 15.87 82.04
CA VAL A 982 24.26 15.80 82.73
C VAL A 982 25.45 15.08 82.05
N GLU A 983 26.34 15.94 81.53
CA GLU A 983 27.81 16.02 81.70
C GLU A 983 28.75 14.88 81.22
N GLU A 984 29.78 15.32 80.45
CA GLU A 984 31.20 14.88 80.47
C GLU A 984 31.51 13.41 80.06
N GLU A 985 32.68 13.04 79.52
CA GLU A 985 33.98 13.72 79.40
C GLU A 985 34.75 13.23 78.14
N GLU A 986 35.92 13.82 77.92
CA GLU A 986 36.84 13.85 76.76
C GLU A 986 37.52 12.53 76.31
N ALA A 987 38.25 12.65 75.16
CA ALA A 987 39.55 12.03 74.84
C ALA A 987 39.61 10.53 74.42
N GLU A 988 40.56 10.04 73.60
CA GLU A 988 41.58 10.62 72.69
C GLU A 988 42.12 9.48 71.77
N GLU A 989 43.11 9.77 70.90
CA GLU A 989 44.09 8.85 70.28
C GLU A 989 43.73 8.06 68.98
N ASP A 990 44.04 8.73 67.85
CA ASP A 990 44.79 8.28 66.64
C ASP A 990 46.11 7.53 67.02
N PRO A 991 46.95 6.88 66.14
CA PRO A 991 46.94 6.75 64.66
C PRO A 991 47.20 5.33 64.08
N GLY A 992 47.28 5.20 62.74
CA GLY A 992 47.85 4.00 62.10
C GLY A 992 47.96 3.96 60.57
N ASP A 993 48.86 4.78 59.99
CA ASP A 993 49.60 4.65 58.70
C ASP A 993 49.13 3.70 57.56
N GLY A 994 49.22 4.21 56.31
CA GLY A 994 49.09 3.40 55.09
C GLY A 994 49.15 4.18 53.78
N GLU A 995 50.23 4.91 53.51
CA GLU A 995 50.49 5.58 52.23
C GLU A 995 50.68 4.58 51.06
N GLU A 996 50.14 4.86 49.88
CA GLU A 996 50.99 5.06 48.68
C GLU A 996 50.22 5.81 47.55
N GLU A 997 50.95 6.63 46.81
CA GLU A 997 50.47 7.63 45.86
C GLU A 997 50.28 7.05 44.45
N VAL A 998 49.33 7.60 43.67
CA VAL A 998 49.60 7.97 42.26
C VAL A 998 48.91 9.30 41.94
N GLU A 999 49.72 10.22 41.42
CA GLU A 999 49.46 11.53 40.81
C GLU A 999 48.41 11.52 39.67
N GLU A 1000 47.95 12.63 39.08
CA GLU A 1000 47.60 14.00 39.52
C GLU A 1000 46.94 14.67 38.27
N GLU A 1001 46.40 15.88 38.44
CA GLU A 1001 46.03 16.85 37.39
C GLU A 1001 44.79 16.54 36.50
N VAL A 1002 43.62 17.16 36.71
CA VAL A 1002 43.24 18.59 36.56
C VAL A 1002 42.79 18.95 35.14
N SER A 1003 41.48 19.18 34.98
CA SER A 1003 40.92 20.48 34.56
C SER A 1003 39.38 20.46 34.60
N GLY A 1004 38.77 21.64 34.71
CA GLY A 1004 37.38 21.80 35.18
C GLY A 1004 36.29 21.97 34.10
N PRO A 1005 35.05 22.25 34.52
CA PRO A 1005 33.83 22.33 33.70
C PRO A 1005 33.45 23.80 33.37
N PRO A 1006 32.20 24.11 32.95
CA PRO A 1006 31.40 23.62 31.82
C PRO A 1006 31.18 24.79 30.80
N PRO A 1007 30.17 24.77 29.90
CA PRO A 1007 28.88 25.35 30.31
C PRO A 1007 27.62 24.69 29.71
N LEU A 1008 26.49 25.04 30.32
CA LEU A 1008 25.15 24.89 29.75
C LEU A 1008 24.95 25.79 28.52
N PHE A 1009 24.23 25.29 27.51
CA PHE A 1009 23.02 25.95 26.99
C PHE A 1009 22.11 24.93 26.30
#